data_AF-A0A966DJB0-F1
#
_entry.id   AF-A0A966DJB0-F1
#
_cell.length_a   1.000
_cell.length_b   1.000
_cell.length_c   1.000
_cell.angle_alpha   90.00
_cell.angle_beta   90.00
_cell.angle_gamma   90.00
#
_symmetry.space_group_name_H-M   'P 1'
#
loop_
_entity.id
_entity.type
_entity.pdbx_description
1 polymer ?
#
loop_
_entity_poly.entity_id
_entity_poly.type
_entity_poly.pdbx_seq_one_letter_code
_entity_poly.pdbx_strand_id
1 'polypeptide(L)'
;MNKTIICFLLGVYSVTMFTSLRGQEFTLGASGYFRNKGVEVMAYDDIYPEGHQGGVSLIMHGNRVATNGDIRLEPTPGQWQPVPRQNRRDADMNANTITAWLTFPDSSRHMTGFNPMIYPDLTFHYKVNVRGEGSAVIVTVDLDRPVPEEFLGKVGFNLELFPGTLFGKPWIMDGQTGIFPQQPNGPTRLESSNHAHRGEFNPGGKASVELLSGTGYSPIIADDIVSEPYAVGKRFTVRPEDPYNRFTIESKGADLKLYDGRMNHNNGWFVLRSEVPAGRARGAIEWVITPNMVDDWLYEPVIQTSQIGYHPDQPKVAVIELDNRDTKRQMPVLYQITEEGRKKVLTNEGSEWGNFLRYNYLKFDFSAVKEEGLYQVSYGNSRSSVFRIADEVYDRGVWQPVLEYFLPVQMCHVRVNEKYRVWHDFCHMDDARMAPVDLNHIDGYAQGSSTLTRFNPGDPVPGLNIGGWHDAGDFDLRVESQAGETYILALAYEAFGNDYDATAIDQSSRVVEIHQPDGKADMLQQIENGALTVVGGYRALGRLYRGIICNDLRQYVMLGDAGAMTDNNPGNRDDRWVFTEENPVRELTTAAQLAAASRVLKGFNDTLSVQALDVARELFDITNETGFSKSAKVHAAVELYLTTGEDKYREYLLQETGYITQNIGRVGWFLGRAEKKMNDTGFTKAVRDA
;
A
#
# COMPACT_ATOMS: atom_id res chain seq x y z
N MET A 1 -32.23 21.17 91.34
CA MET A 1 -32.54 22.58 91.66
C MET A 1 -32.17 23.41 90.44
N ASN A 2 -33.13 24.18 89.93
CA ASN A 2 -33.04 25.31 88.99
C ASN A 2 -32.58 25.13 87.52
N LYS A 3 -33.56 25.43 86.66
CA LYS A 3 -33.54 26.04 85.32
C LYS A 3 -32.57 27.25 85.29
N THR A 4 -31.97 27.72 84.19
CA THR A 4 -32.58 28.19 82.91
C THR A 4 -31.46 28.71 81.95
N ILE A 5 -31.78 28.79 80.62
CA ILE A 5 -31.25 29.72 79.56
C ILE A 5 -30.04 29.22 78.72
N ILE A 6 -30.26 28.66 77.51
CA ILE A 6 -30.36 29.25 76.14
C ILE A 6 -28.98 29.62 75.51
N CYS A 7 -28.53 28.86 74.48
CA CYS A 7 -28.34 29.27 73.07
C CYS A 7 -27.37 28.35 72.26
N PHE A 8 -27.88 27.85 71.13
CA PHE A 8 -27.27 27.59 69.80
C PHE A 8 -25.84 27.05 69.63
N LEU A 9 -25.71 25.86 69.00
CA LEU A 9 -25.01 25.64 67.71
C LEU A 9 -25.08 24.17 67.28
N LEU A 10 -25.89 23.86 66.26
CA LEU A 10 -25.88 22.59 65.52
C LEU A 10 -24.97 22.77 64.31
N GLY A 11 -23.74 22.26 64.40
CA GLY A 11 -22.81 22.17 63.28
C GLY A 11 -23.10 20.92 62.44
N VAL A 12 -23.70 21.11 61.27
CA VAL A 12 -23.79 20.07 60.23
C VAL A 12 -22.49 20.08 59.44
N TYR A 13 -21.68 19.03 59.60
CA TYR A 13 -20.55 18.75 58.73
C TYR A 13 -21.09 18.24 57.37
N SER A 14 -21.21 19.12 56.39
CA SER A 14 -21.33 18.73 54.98
C SER A 14 -19.93 18.53 54.42
N VAL A 15 -19.53 17.27 54.23
CA VAL A 15 -18.36 16.91 53.43
C VAL A 15 -18.76 17.04 51.96
N THR A 16 -18.48 18.18 51.35
CA THR A 16 -18.48 18.34 49.90
C THR A 16 -17.30 17.58 49.31
N MET A 17 -17.58 16.40 48.74
CA MET A 17 -16.71 15.78 47.74
C MET A 17 -16.65 16.72 46.53
N PHE A 18 -15.58 17.51 46.44
CA PHE A 18 -15.20 18.15 45.20
C PHE A 18 -14.69 17.06 44.25
N THR A 19 -15.58 16.47 43.45
CA THR A 19 -15.16 15.88 42.18
C THR A 19 -14.68 17.05 41.33
N SER A 20 -13.37 17.18 41.17
CA SER A 20 -12.79 18.03 40.15
C SER A 20 -13.35 17.58 38.79
N LEU A 21 -14.32 18.34 38.28
CA LEU A 21 -14.68 18.34 36.86
C LEU A 21 -13.42 18.76 36.10
N ARG A 22 -12.55 17.80 35.75
CA ARG A 22 -11.50 18.04 34.76
C ARG A 22 -12.23 18.33 33.45
N GLY A 23 -12.03 19.53 32.92
CA GLY A 23 -12.48 19.86 31.57
C GLY A 23 -11.95 18.83 30.57
N GLN A 24 -12.67 18.66 29.46
CA GLN A 24 -12.26 17.77 28.38
C GLN A 24 -10.92 18.26 27.83
N GLU A 25 -9.85 17.50 28.06
CA GLU A 25 -8.50 17.92 27.73
C GLU A 25 -7.80 16.89 26.84
N PHE A 26 -7.14 17.36 25.78
CA PHE A 26 -6.21 16.53 25.04
C PHE A 26 -4.99 16.22 25.88
N THR A 27 -4.79 14.94 26.17
CA THR A 27 -3.65 14.47 26.95
C THR A 27 -2.79 13.51 26.13
N LEU A 28 -1.48 13.70 26.18
CA LEU A 28 -0.48 12.81 25.62
C LEU A 28 -0.25 11.64 26.57
N GLY A 29 -0.58 10.43 26.11
CA GLY A 29 -0.41 9.20 26.88
C GLY A 29 0.82 8.40 26.47
N ALA A 30 1.02 7.26 27.14
CA ALA A 30 2.09 6.30 26.82
C ALA A 30 1.99 5.69 25.42
N SER A 31 0.83 5.83 24.75
CA SER A 31 0.66 5.46 23.34
C SER A 31 1.41 6.39 22.38
N GLY A 32 1.95 7.52 22.85
CA GLY A 32 2.74 8.44 22.04
C GLY A 32 1.92 9.45 21.24
N TYR A 33 0.61 9.57 21.47
CA TYR A 33 -0.25 10.53 20.79
C TYR A 33 -1.31 11.13 21.72
N PHE A 34 -1.89 12.25 21.30
CA PHE A 34 -2.92 12.96 22.07
C PHE A 34 -4.25 12.23 21.97
N ARG A 35 -4.95 12.13 23.10
CA ARG A 35 -6.33 11.62 23.14
C ARG A 35 -7.23 12.57 23.91
N ASN A 36 -8.44 12.74 23.40
CA ASN A 36 -9.57 13.33 24.12
C ASN A 36 -10.83 12.58 23.68
N LYS A 37 -11.31 11.67 24.54
CA LYS A 37 -12.47 10.81 24.26
C LYS A 37 -12.33 10.07 22.92
N GLY A 38 -13.28 10.28 21.99
CA GLY A 38 -13.28 9.65 20.67
C GLY A 38 -12.33 10.26 19.65
N VAL A 39 -11.52 11.25 20.03
CA VAL A 39 -10.60 11.94 19.12
C VAL A 39 -9.15 11.68 19.51
N GLU A 40 -8.34 11.37 18.50
CA GLU A 40 -6.91 11.11 18.61
C GLU A 40 -6.15 12.02 17.65
N VAL A 41 -5.05 12.62 18.12
CA VAL A 41 -4.14 13.43 17.27
C VAL A 41 -2.75 12.83 17.34
N MET A 42 -2.32 12.27 16.22
CA MET A 42 -0.97 11.77 16.02
C MET A 42 -0.09 12.91 15.47
N ALA A 43 1.19 12.88 15.82
CA ALA A 43 2.16 13.86 15.32
C ALA A 43 3.52 13.18 15.12
N TYR A 44 3.94 13.06 13.87
CA TYR A 44 5.24 12.56 13.43
C TYR A 44 5.57 11.14 13.93
N ASP A 45 4.54 10.33 14.16
CA ASP A 45 4.65 8.96 14.67
C ASP A 45 4.83 7.93 13.53
N ASP A 46 4.29 8.25 12.35
CA ASP A 46 4.47 7.58 11.06
C ASP A 46 5.20 8.52 10.06
N ILE A 47 5.86 7.92 9.07
CA ILE A 47 6.66 8.66 8.07
C ILE A 47 6.58 8.04 6.67
N TYR A 48 5.42 8.22 6.04
CA TYR A 48 5.19 7.91 4.63
C TYR A 48 4.29 8.99 3.97
N PRO A 49 4.79 10.24 3.88
CA PRO A 49 4.00 11.38 3.42
C PRO A 49 3.43 11.21 2.01
N GLU A 50 4.11 10.49 1.13
CA GLU A 50 3.68 10.18 -0.24
C GLU A 50 2.45 9.27 -0.27
N GLY A 51 2.27 8.44 0.75
CA GLY A 51 1.05 7.63 0.97
C GLY A 51 0.03 8.30 1.89
N HIS A 52 0.14 9.62 2.07
CA HIS A 52 -0.72 10.43 2.94
C HIS A 52 -0.71 9.96 4.41
N GLN A 53 0.47 9.59 4.91
CA GLN A 53 0.71 9.10 6.27
C GLN A 53 1.92 9.81 6.88
N GLY A 54 1.71 10.80 7.75
CA GLY A 54 2.80 11.51 8.41
C GLY A 54 2.40 12.84 8.99
N GLY A 55 3.36 13.57 9.56
CA GLY A 55 3.13 14.89 10.14
C GLY A 55 2.08 14.86 11.24
N VAL A 56 1.23 15.90 11.31
CA VAL A 56 0.05 15.90 12.18
C VAL A 56 -1.14 15.21 11.50
N SER A 57 -1.75 14.25 12.18
CA SER A 57 -2.93 13.51 11.71
C SER A 57 -4.04 13.52 12.75
N LEU A 58 -5.28 13.62 12.27
CA LEU A 58 -6.48 13.71 13.09
C LEU A 58 -7.40 12.52 12.80
N ILE A 59 -7.69 11.76 13.86
CA ILE A 59 -8.65 10.66 13.84
C ILE A 59 -9.82 11.03 14.75
N MET A 60 -11.02 11.13 14.19
CA MET A 60 -12.23 11.51 14.89
C MET A 60 -13.26 10.39 14.85
N HIS A 61 -13.62 9.88 16.02
CA HIS A 61 -14.71 8.93 16.21
C HIS A 61 -14.64 7.74 15.23
N GLY A 62 -13.44 7.16 15.10
CA GLY A 62 -13.19 6.06 14.19
C GLY A 62 -12.62 6.44 12.82
N ASN A 63 -12.75 7.70 12.40
CA ASN A 63 -12.44 8.14 11.03
C ASN A 63 -11.16 8.96 10.96
N ARG A 64 -10.20 8.60 10.10
CA ARG A 64 -9.05 9.45 9.79
C ARG A 64 -9.49 10.56 8.84
N VAL A 65 -9.54 11.80 9.33
CA VAL A 65 -10.13 12.94 8.60
C VAL A 65 -9.08 13.90 8.04
N ALA A 66 -7.88 13.96 8.64
CA ALA A 66 -6.78 14.78 8.18
C ALA A 66 -5.42 14.14 8.49
N THR A 67 -4.39 14.49 7.71
CA THR A 67 -3.03 13.94 7.81
C THR A 67 -2.00 14.89 7.20
N ASN A 68 -0.72 14.51 7.22
CA ASN A 68 0.38 15.23 6.56
C ASN A 68 0.54 16.68 7.02
N GLY A 69 0.17 16.98 8.28
CA GLY A 69 0.39 18.28 8.89
C GLY A 69 1.87 18.64 9.02
N ASP A 70 2.47 19.25 8.00
CA ASP A 70 3.92 19.53 7.93
C ASP A 70 4.28 20.65 6.95
N ILE A 71 5.55 21.11 6.97
CA ILE A 71 6.07 22.06 5.98
C ILE A 71 6.26 21.37 4.61
N ARG A 72 5.72 22.01 3.58
CA ARG A 72 5.82 21.62 2.16
C ARG A 72 6.26 22.80 1.32
N LEU A 73 6.92 22.49 0.21
CA LEU A 73 7.42 23.51 -0.74
C LEU A 73 6.38 23.88 -1.82
N GLU A 74 5.19 23.28 -1.76
CA GLU A 74 4.12 23.45 -2.74
C GLU A 74 2.75 23.47 -2.07
N PRO A 75 1.75 24.16 -2.66
CA PRO A 75 0.40 24.20 -2.11
C PRO A 75 -0.27 22.84 -2.02
N THR A 76 -0.04 21.97 -2.99
CA THR A 76 -0.70 20.67 -3.13
C THR A 76 0.30 19.61 -3.60
N PRO A 77 1.21 19.16 -2.72
CA PRO A 77 2.29 18.26 -3.13
C PRO A 77 1.75 16.87 -3.51
N GLY A 78 2.29 16.29 -4.57
CA GLY A 78 2.09 14.90 -4.95
C GLY A 78 3.19 13.98 -4.44
N GLN A 79 3.24 12.76 -4.98
CA GLN A 79 4.15 11.69 -4.57
C GLN A 79 5.63 11.96 -4.91
N TRP A 80 5.94 12.78 -5.93
CA TRP A 80 7.31 13.06 -6.38
C TRP A 80 7.84 14.41 -5.89
N GLN A 81 7.08 15.08 -5.04
CA GLN A 81 7.44 16.37 -4.48
C GLN A 81 8.43 16.24 -3.32
N PRO A 82 9.32 17.23 -3.13
CA PRO A 82 10.23 17.27 -1.99
C PRO A 82 9.51 17.11 -0.65
N VAL A 83 9.99 16.15 0.15
CA VAL A 83 9.51 15.93 1.53
C VAL A 83 10.66 16.15 2.51
N PRO A 84 10.39 16.59 3.74
CA PRO A 84 11.44 16.80 4.72
C PRO A 84 11.98 15.46 5.25
N ARG A 85 13.24 15.46 5.69
CA ARG A 85 13.77 14.37 6.52
C ARG A 85 13.42 14.64 7.98
N GLN A 86 12.73 13.69 8.62
CA GLN A 86 12.55 13.70 10.07
C GLN A 86 13.83 13.22 10.77
N ASN A 87 14.43 14.10 11.58
CA ASN A 87 15.67 13.78 12.30
C ASN A 87 15.40 13.20 13.68
N ARG A 88 14.43 13.79 14.38
CA ARG A 88 14.08 13.43 15.75
C ARG A 88 12.62 13.72 16.01
N ARG A 89 12.05 12.92 16.90
CA ARG A 89 10.76 13.15 17.53
C ARG A 89 10.93 12.99 19.04
N ASP A 90 10.26 13.82 19.82
CA ASP A 90 10.22 13.74 21.28
C ASP A 90 8.77 13.91 21.75
N ALA A 91 8.29 12.97 22.56
CA ALA A 91 6.94 12.96 23.09
C ALA A 91 6.99 13.13 24.61
N ASP A 92 6.88 14.38 25.07
CA ASP A 92 6.96 14.74 26.47
C ASP A 92 5.57 14.76 27.11
N MET A 93 5.24 13.66 27.79
CA MET A 93 3.97 13.50 28.51
C MET A 93 3.80 14.53 29.65
N ASN A 94 4.89 14.99 30.28
CA ASN A 94 4.80 15.96 31.38
C ASN A 94 4.49 17.36 30.85
N ALA A 95 5.08 17.72 29.71
CA ALA A 95 4.80 18.97 29.02
C ALA A 95 3.55 18.92 28.13
N ASN A 96 2.90 17.76 28.03
CA ASN A 96 1.78 17.49 27.12
C ASN A 96 2.07 17.94 25.68
N THR A 97 3.28 17.67 25.20
CA THR A 97 3.81 18.23 23.95
C THR A 97 4.58 17.16 23.16
N ILE A 98 4.39 17.14 21.85
CA ILE A 98 5.23 16.41 20.89
C ILE A 98 6.04 17.46 20.11
N THR A 99 7.35 17.27 20.05
CA THR A 99 8.25 18.08 19.23
C THR A 99 8.92 17.20 18.18
N ALA A 100 8.87 17.62 16.92
CA ALA A 100 9.59 17.01 15.81
C ALA A 100 10.62 17.99 15.23
N TRP A 101 11.79 17.48 14.85
CA TRP A 101 12.85 18.25 14.20
C TRP A 101 13.09 17.68 12.81
N LEU A 102 13.02 18.55 11.81
CA LEU A 102 13.04 18.19 10.41
C LEU A 102 14.02 19.07 9.63
N THR A 103 14.45 18.57 8.47
CA THR A 103 15.38 19.26 7.58
C THR A 103 14.90 19.18 6.14
N PHE A 104 15.04 20.28 5.41
CA PHE A 104 15.14 20.27 3.95
C PHE A 104 16.59 20.57 3.53
N PRO A 105 17.10 19.91 2.48
CA PRO A 105 16.51 18.77 1.76
C PRO A 105 16.68 17.44 2.52
N ASP A 106 16.01 16.38 2.06
CA ASP A 106 16.48 15.01 2.29
C ASP A 106 17.45 14.60 1.17
N SER A 107 18.73 14.88 1.38
CA SER A 107 19.78 14.57 0.39
C SER A 107 19.86 13.08 0.02
N SER A 108 19.37 12.17 0.87
CA SER A 108 19.39 10.73 0.59
C SER A 108 18.42 10.31 -0.53
N ARG A 109 17.52 11.21 -0.91
CA ARG A 109 16.48 11.01 -1.94
C ARG A 109 16.69 11.89 -3.16
N HIS A 110 17.62 12.83 -3.09
CA HIS A 110 17.89 13.73 -4.20
C HIS A 110 18.58 12.96 -5.33
N MET A 111 17.96 12.92 -6.51
CA MET A 111 18.50 12.29 -7.71
C MET A 111 18.86 10.79 -7.58
N THR A 112 18.29 10.09 -6.59
CA THR A 112 18.59 8.67 -6.32
C THR A 112 17.49 7.98 -5.52
N GLY A 113 17.57 6.66 -5.39
CA GLY A 113 16.70 5.84 -4.57
C GLY A 113 15.56 5.21 -5.36
N PHE A 114 14.57 4.69 -4.63
CA PHE A 114 13.43 3.98 -5.23
C PHE A 114 12.59 4.90 -6.12
N ASN A 115 12.22 6.08 -5.60
CA ASN A 115 11.59 7.15 -6.36
C ASN A 115 12.45 8.41 -6.22
N PRO A 116 13.34 8.69 -7.19
CA PRO A 116 14.20 9.86 -7.16
C PRO A 116 13.41 11.17 -7.08
N MET A 117 13.89 12.10 -6.26
CA MET A 117 13.30 13.43 -6.07
C MET A 117 14.27 14.54 -6.47
N ILE A 118 13.73 15.69 -6.86
CA ILE A 118 14.50 16.89 -7.20
C ILE A 118 14.21 17.95 -6.14
N TYR A 119 15.19 18.23 -5.28
CA TYR A 119 15.06 19.24 -4.23
C TYR A 119 15.53 20.60 -4.79
N PRO A 120 14.80 21.69 -4.53
CA PRO A 120 15.30 23.03 -4.81
C PRO A 120 16.44 23.41 -3.85
N ASP A 121 17.27 24.37 -4.24
CA ASP A 121 18.42 24.91 -3.51
C ASP A 121 17.97 25.70 -2.27
N LEU A 122 17.38 24.96 -1.33
CA LEU A 122 16.77 25.49 -0.13
C LEU A 122 17.13 24.57 1.04
N THR A 123 17.98 25.09 1.92
CA THR A 123 18.44 24.38 3.12
C THR A 123 17.99 25.11 4.36
N PHE A 124 17.21 24.43 5.19
CA PHE A 124 16.82 24.93 6.51
C PHE A 124 16.45 23.79 7.44
N HIS A 125 16.56 24.07 8.74
CA HIS A 125 16.07 23.20 9.80
C HIS A 125 14.85 23.85 10.42
N TYR A 126 13.92 23.02 10.86
CA TYR A 126 12.76 23.52 11.57
C TYR A 126 12.32 22.52 12.62
N LYS A 127 11.55 23.02 13.56
CA LYS A 127 10.84 22.20 14.53
C LYS A 127 9.36 22.50 14.48
N VAL A 128 8.57 21.44 14.67
CA VAL A 128 7.12 21.51 14.83
C VAL A 128 6.81 21.08 16.25
N ASN A 129 6.15 21.95 17.01
CA ASN A 129 5.64 21.62 18.35
C ASN A 129 4.13 21.49 18.29
N VAL A 130 3.63 20.36 18.78
CA VAL A 130 2.21 20.04 18.87
C VAL A 130 1.89 19.87 20.34
N ARG A 131 1.00 20.69 20.89
CA ARG A 131 0.67 20.71 22.32
C ARG A 131 -0.82 20.53 22.53
N GLY A 132 -1.22 19.62 23.43
CA GLY A 132 -2.61 19.55 23.89
C GLY A 132 -2.91 20.68 24.87
N GLU A 133 -3.99 21.43 24.64
CA GLU A 133 -4.42 22.53 25.50
C GLU A 133 -5.96 22.58 25.58
N GLY A 134 -6.51 22.10 26.70
CA GLY A 134 -7.96 21.93 26.84
C GLY A 134 -8.55 21.11 25.69
N SER A 135 -9.61 21.62 25.07
CA SER A 135 -10.28 20.94 23.95
C SER A 135 -9.58 21.09 22.59
N ALA A 136 -8.38 21.67 22.54
CA ALA A 136 -7.66 21.94 21.31
C ALA A 136 -6.26 21.34 21.31
N VAL A 137 -5.68 21.25 20.13
CA VAL A 137 -4.25 20.99 19.91
C VAL A 137 -3.67 22.20 19.19
N ILE A 138 -2.57 22.72 19.73
CA ILE A 138 -1.86 23.88 19.18
C ILE A 138 -0.64 23.37 18.42
N VAL A 139 -0.54 23.75 17.15
CA VAL A 139 0.61 23.44 16.29
C VAL A 139 1.39 24.72 16.05
N THR A 140 2.69 24.71 16.34
CA THR A 140 3.61 25.82 16.08
C THR A 140 4.80 25.36 15.28
N VAL A 141 5.26 26.21 14.36
CA VAL A 141 6.46 25.93 13.55
C VAL A 141 7.50 27.04 13.75
N ASP A 142 8.72 26.61 14.08
CA ASP A 142 9.89 27.47 14.19
C ASP A 142 10.97 27.00 13.20
N LEU A 143 11.41 27.87 12.31
CA LEU A 143 12.56 27.67 11.43
C LEU A 143 13.85 28.16 12.12
N ASP A 144 15.00 27.65 11.70
CA ASP A 144 16.33 28.13 12.13
C ASP A 144 16.69 29.49 11.50
N ARG A 145 16.08 29.82 10.35
CA ARG A 145 16.25 31.07 9.61
C ARG A 145 14.97 31.46 8.86
N PRO A 146 14.81 32.74 8.47
CA PRO A 146 13.71 33.14 7.58
C PRO A 146 13.78 32.46 6.21
N VAL A 147 12.63 32.26 5.57
CA VAL A 147 12.55 31.76 4.20
C VAL A 147 13.16 32.78 3.23
N PRO A 148 14.04 32.37 2.30
CA PRO A 148 14.60 33.25 1.26
C PRO A 148 13.51 33.87 0.37
N GLU A 149 13.80 35.03 -0.23
CA GLU A 149 12.82 35.82 -0.98
C GLU A 149 12.22 35.04 -2.17
N GLU A 150 13.05 34.28 -2.87
CA GLU A 150 12.69 33.46 -4.02
C GLU A 150 11.75 32.28 -3.69
N PHE A 151 11.65 31.88 -2.42
CA PHE A 151 10.78 30.80 -1.96
C PHE A 151 9.57 31.29 -1.13
N LEU A 152 9.35 32.61 -1.06
CA LEU A 152 8.15 33.16 -0.45
C LEU A 152 6.90 32.73 -1.23
N GLY A 153 5.86 32.30 -0.51
CA GLY A 153 4.66 31.68 -1.10
C GLY A 153 4.81 30.18 -1.38
N LYS A 154 6.03 29.69 -1.65
CA LYS A 154 6.33 28.27 -1.86
C LYS A 154 6.48 27.48 -0.55
N VAL A 155 7.11 28.03 0.48
CA VAL A 155 7.21 27.36 1.78
C VAL A 155 5.94 27.60 2.61
N GLY A 156 5.24 26.54 3.00
CA GLY A 156 4.04 26.63 3.82
C GLY A 156 3.76 25.36 4.59
N PHE A 157 2.97 25.49 5.66
CA PHE A 157 2.48 24.36 6.43
C PHE A 157 1.15 23.89 5.85
N ASN A 158 1.10 22.62 5.47
CA ASN A 158 -0.05 21.99 4.82
C ASN A 158 -0.68 20.98 5.78
N LEU A 159 -1.99 20.82 5.70
CA LEU A 159 -2.73 19.70 6.28
C LEU A 159 -3.67 19.14 5.20
N GLU A 160 -3.58 17.85 4.95
CA GLU A 160 -4.31 17.18 3.86
C GLU A 160 -5.58 16.52 4.40
N LEU A 161 -6.69 16.69 3.69
CA LEU A 161 -8.02 16.25 4.08
C LEU A 161 -8.54 15.19 3.10
N PHE A 162 -8.98 14.04 3.62
CA PHE A 162 -9.26 12.86 2.80
C PHE A 162 -10.50 13.04 1.89
N PRO A 163 -10.35 13.05 0.55
CA PRO A 163 -11.44 13.38 -0.36
C PRO A 163 -12.64 12.44 -0.28
N GLY A 164 -12.40 11.12 -0.18
CA GLY A 164 -13.48 10.12 -0.19
C GLY A 164 -14.52 10.30 0.92
N THR A 165 -14.11 10.83 2.07
CA THR A 165 -15.04 11.15 3.19
C THR A 165 -15.69 12.52 3.10
N LEU A 166 -15.13 13.40 2.27
CA LEU A 166 -15.51 14.82 2.20
C LEU A 166 -16.35 15.16 0.98
N PHE A 167 -16.39 14.34 -0.06
CA PHE A 167 -17.22 14.60 -1.23
C PHE A 167 -18.69 14.90 -0.87
N GLY A 168 -19.19 16.03 -1.37
CA GLY A 168 -20.54 16.50 -1.10
C GLY A 168 -20.76 17.05 0.31
N LYS A 169 -19.72 17.14 1.15
CA LYS A 169 -19.81 17.68 2.52
C LYS A 169 -19.50 19.18 2.57
N PRO A 170 -20.12 19.93 3.50
CA PRO A 170 -19.92 21.37 3.58
C PRO A 170 -18.67 21.77 4.36
N TRP A 171 -18.22 22.99 4.10
CA TRP A 171 -17.17 23.68 4.85
C TRP A 171 -17.50 25.16 5.01
N ILE A 172 -16.91 25.79 6.03
CA ILE A 172 -17.05 27.23 6.32
C ILE A 172 -15.67 27.84 6.55
N MET A 173 -15.37 28.98 5.93
CA MET A 173 -14.15 29.76 6.18
C MET A 173 -14.49 31.25 6.37
N ASP A 174 -14.39 31.78 7.59
CA ASP A 174 -14.74 33.18 7.92
C ASP A 174 -16.08 33.68 7.35
N GLY A 175 -17.10 32.82 7.36
CA GLY A 175 -18.44 33.12 6.81
C GLY A 175 -18.59 32.83 5.31
N GLN A 176 -17.51 32.56 4.58
CA GLN A 176 -17.59 31.92 3.26
C GLN A 176 -17.99 30.45 3.44
N THR A 177 -18.74 29.91 2.49
CA THR A 177 -19.24 28.54 2.56
C THR A 177 -19.06 27.84 1.23
N GLY A 178 -18.84 26.54 1.26
CA GLY A 178 -18.85 25.72 0.05
C GLY A 178 -19.04 24.25 0.35
N ILE A 179 -19.03 23.45 -0.72
CA ILE A 179 -19.14 22.00 -0.70
C ILE A 179 -17.88 21.43 -1.35
N PHE A 180 -17.27 20.41 -0.76
CA PHE A 180 -16.17 19.69 -1.41
C PHE A 180 -16.67 18.96 -2.66
N PRO A 181 -16.14 19.28 -3.86
CA PRO A 181 -16.67 18.71 -5.09
C PRO A 181 -16.15 17.29 -5.35
N GLN A 182 -16.95 16.47 -6.03
CA GLN A 182 -16.50 15.13 -6.47
C GLN A 182 -15.44 15.22 -7.56
N GLN A 183 -15.60 16.15 -8.51
CA GLN A 183 -14.64 16.40 -9.58
C GLN A 183 -13.87 17.69 -9.27
N PRO A 184 -12.53 17.70 -9.38
CA PRO A 184 -11.77 18.95 -9.28
C PRO A 184 -12.19 19.92 -10.39
N ASN A 185 -12.22 21.21 -10.08
CA ASN A 185 -12.62 22.26 -11.02
C ASN A 185 -11.76 23.51 -10.86
N GLY A 186 -11.62 24.26 -11.96
CA GLY A 186 -10.82 25.49 -12.00
C GLY A 186 -11.52 26.68 -11.33
N PRO A 187 -10.87 27.87 -11.36
CA PRO A 187 -9.71 28.20 -12.19
C PRO A 187 -8.37 27.68 -11.66
N THR A 188 -7.39 27.58 -12.56
CA THR A 188 -5.97 27.35 -12.24
C THR A 188 -5.17 28.63 -12.49
N ARG A 189 -4.01 28.72 -11.86
CA ARG A 189 -3.01 29.77 -12.10
C ARG A 189 -1.67 29.17 -12.48
N LEU A 190 -0.88 29.94 -13.22
CA LEU A 190 0.52 29.63 -13.49
C LEU A 190 1.41 30.23 -12.41
N GLU A 191 2.45 29.52 -12.02
CA GLU A 191 3.53 30.02 -11.19
C GLU A 191 4.86 29.37 -11.56
N SER A 192 5.99 29.91 -11.10
CA SER A 192 7.30 29.32 -11.38
C SER A 192 7.48 28.02 -10.59
N SER A 193 7.84 26.93 -11.24
CA SER A 193 8.13 25.65 -10.55
C SER A 193 9.38 25.75 -9.67
N ASN A 194 9.37 25.09 -8.51
CA ASN A 194 10.56 24.87 -7.68
C ASN A 194 11.68 24.16 -8.44
N HIS A 195 11.34 23.40 -9.48
CA HIS A 195 12.30 22.72 -10.35
C HIS A 195 13.32 23.68 -10.99
N ALA A 196 12.93 24.94 -11.26
CA ALA A 196 13.82 25.96 -11.80
C ALA A 196 14.97 26.35 -10.85
N HIS A 197 14.81 26.03 -9.56
CA HIS A 197 15.77 26.34 -8.51
C HIS A 197 16.46 25.08 -7.98
N ARG A 198 16.69 24.05 -8.81
CA ARG A 198 17.31 22.79 -8.37
C ARG A 198 18.63 23.02 -7.61
N GLY A 199 18.75 22.39 -6.43
CA GLY A 199 20.00 22.36 -5.67
C GLY A 199 20.90 21.20 -6.07
N GLU A 200 22.14 21.20 -5.56
CA GLU A 200 23.13 20.16 -5.83
C GLU A 200 23.48 19.41 -4.54
N PHE A 201 22.57 18.53 -4.10
CA PHE A 201 22.66 17.86 -2.80
C PHE A 201 23.16 16.42 -2.83
N ASN A 202 23.28 15.85 -4.04
CA ASN A 202 23.79 14.51 -4.26
C ASN A 202 24.49 14.43 -5.62
N PRO A 203 25.76 14.87 -5.71
CA PRO A 203 26.51 14.83 -6.97
C PRO A 203 26.72 13.41 -7.54
N GLY A 204 26.55 12.37 -6.72
CA GLY A 204 26.61 10.96 -7.16
C GLY A 204 25.26 10.39 -7.59
N GLY A 205 24.18 11.17 -7.51
CA GLY A 205 22.86 10.77 -7.98
C GLY A 205 22.86 10.48 -9.48
N LYS A 206 22.23 9.39 -9.87
CA LYS A 206 22.23 8.88 -11.26
C LYS A 206 20.86 9.00 -11.94
N ALA A 207 19.90 9.69 -11.33
CA ALA A 207 18.62 9.95 -11.98
C ALA A 207 18.77 10.95 -13.13
N SER A 208 17.90 10.85 -14.13
CA SER A 208 17.84 11.83 -15.21
C SER A 208 16.77 12.86 -14.91
N VAL A 209 17.16 14.13 -14.85
CA VAL A 209 16.19 15.23 -14.73
C VAL A 209 15.23 15.25 -15.91
N GLU A 210 15.73 15.02 -17.12
CA GLU A 210 14.91 15.01 -18.34
C GLU A 210 13.82 13.93 -18.30
N LEU A 211 14.13 12.73 -17.80
CA LEU A 211 13.15 11.64 -17.71
C LEU A 211 12.14 11.85 -16.57
N LEU A 212 12.54 12.57 -15.52
CA LEU A 212 11.64 12.93 -14.43
C LEU A 212 10.72 14.09 -14.81
N SER A 213 11.21 15.13 -15.48
CA SER A 213 10.40 16.32 -15.83
C SER A 213 9.68 16.19 -17.16
N GLY A 214 10.23 15.43 -18.12
CA GLY A 214 9.64 15.20 -19.44
C GLY A 214 9.38 16.48 -20.25
N THR A 215 8.43 16.39 -21.18
CA THR A 215 7.93 17.53 -21.97
C THR A 215 6.44 17.74 -21.68
N GLY A 216 6.05 18.93 -21.23
CA GLY A 216 4.68 19.21 -20.82
C GLY A 216 4.45 18.88 -19.35
N TYR A 217 3.29 18.33 -18.99
CA TYR A 217 3.03 17.96 -17.60
C TYR A 217 3.85 16.74 -17.19
N SER A 218 4.49 16.82 -16.03
CA SER A 218 5.00 15.68 -15.25
C SER A 218 4.72 15.92 -13.77
N PRO A 219 4.47 14.87 -12.97
CA PRO A 219 4.30 15.00 -11.52
C PRO A 219 5.36 15.89 -10.85
N ILE A 220 6.63 15.80 -11.22
CA ILE A 220 7.72 16.49 -10.51
C ILE A 220 7.78 18.01 -10.77
N ILE A 221 7.08 18.50 -11.79
CA ILE A 221 6.99 19.93 -12.14
C ILE A 221 5.57 20.47 -12.06
N ALA A 222 4.62 19.66 -11.56
CA ALA A 222 3.20 20.00 -11.52
C ALA A 222 2.86 21.24 -10.67
N ASP A 223 3.84 21.81 -9.97
CA ASP A 223 3.70 23.03 -9.19
C ASP A 223 3.79 24.31 -10.03
N ASP A 224 3.94 24.18 -11.35
CA ASP A 224 3.83 25.28 -12.31
C ASP A 224 2.39 25.66 -12.67
N ILE A 225 1.43 24.76 -12.45
CA ILE A 225 -0.01 24.97 -12.64
C ILE A 225 -0.74 24.55 -11.37
N VAL A 226 -1.27 25.50 -10.60
CA VAL A 226 -1.90 25.20 -9.30
C VAL A 226 -3.33 25.69 -9.26
N SER A 227 -4.22 24.96 -8.58
CA SER A 227 -5.61 25.39 -8.36
C SER A 227 -5.66 26.71 -7.58
N GLU A 228 -6.53 27.64 -7.98
CA GLU A 228 -6.88 28.76 -7.09
C GLU A 228 -7.55 28.23 -5.82
N PRO A 229 -7.31 28.82 -4.64
CA PRO A 229 -7.92 28.34 -3.42
C PRO A 229 -9.43 28.57 -3.46
N TYR A 230 -10.20 27.60 -2.98
CA TYR A 230 -11.65 27.72 -2.82
C TYR A 230 -12.05 28.80 -1.82
N ALA A 231 -11.21 29.04 -0.82
CA ALA A 231 -11.40 30.11 0.16
C ALA A 231 -10.08 30.50 0.81
N VAL A 232 -10.03 31.74 1.28
CA VAL A 232 -8.94 32.30 2.09
C VAL A 232 -9.55 32.97 3.34
N GLY A 233 -8.96 32.75 4.51
CA GLY A 233 -9.44 33.29 5.79
C GLY A 233 -8.60 32.85 6.99
N LYS A 234 -9.04 33.13 8.22
CA LYS A 234 -8.36 32.79 9.48
C LYS A 234 -8.94 31.58 10.18
N ARG A 235 -10.23 31.29 10.00
CA ARG A 235 -10.94 30.21 10.71
C ARG A 235 -11.69 29.31 9.74
N PHE A 236 -11.21 28.08 9.58
CA PHE A 236 -11.79 27.07 8.71
C PHE A 236 -12.48 25.96 9.51
N THR A 237 -13.72 25.62 9.17
CA THR A 237 -14.48 24.53 9.79
C THR A 237 -14.88 23.52 8.73
N VAL A 238 -14.46 22.28 8.95
CA VAL A 238 -14.81 21.11 8.13
C VAL A 238 -16.06 20.47 8.71
N ARG A 239 -17.01 20.08 7.85
CA ARG A 239 -18.24 19.35 8.21
C ARG A 239 -18.98 19.95 9.42
N PRO A 240 -19.35 21.24 9.37
CA PRO A 240 -20.02 21.93 10.49
C PRO A 240 -21.30 21.24 10.98
N GLU A 241 -21.95 20.44 10.13
CA GLU A 241 -23.18 19.70 10.38
C GLU A 241 -22.98 18.34 11.07
N ASP A 242 -21.77 17.76 11.03
CA ASP A 242 -21.52 16.42 11.55
C ASP A 242 -20.79 16.46 12.90
N PRO A 243 -21.44 16.17 14.04
CA PRO A 243 -20.79 16.19 15.35
C PRO A 243 -19.62 15.21 15.46
N TYR A 244 -19.55 14.16 14.66
CA TYR A 244 -18.48 13.16 14.73
C TYR A 244 -17.25 13.53 13.91
N ASN A 245 -17.38 14.39 12.91
CA ASN A 245 -16.28 14.74 12.00
C ASN A 245 -16.06 16.26 11.86
N ARG A 246 -16.77 17.06 12.67
CA ARG A 246 -16.60 18.51 12.72
C ARG A 246 -15.31 18.89 13.43
N PHE A 247 -14.45 19.64 12.77
CA PHE A 247 -13.33 20.31 13.43
C PHE A 247 -13.10 21.69 12.84
N THR A 248 -12.52 22.57 13.66
CA THR A 248 -12.15 23.91 13.26
C THR A 248 -10.64 24.11 13.39
N ILE A 249 -10.03 24.77 12.42
CA ILE A 249 -8.65 25.23 12.46
C ILE A 249 -8.66 26.75 12.42
N GLU A 250 -7.98 27.38 13.37
CA GLU A 250 -7.78 28.82 13.41
C GLU A 250 -6.29 29.16 13.33
N SER A 251 -5.91 30.00 12.37
CA SER A 251 -4.54 30.51 12.27
C SER A 251 -4.39 31.81 13.06
N LYS A 252 -3.37 31.89 13.92
CA LYS A 252 -2.96 33.12 14.62
C LYS A 252 -1.95 33.96 13.82
N GLY A 253 -1.48 33.44 12.68
CA GLY A 253 -0.47 34.04 11.82
C GLY A 253 -0.99 34.35 10.42
N ALA A 254 -0.37 33.76 9.39
CA ALA A 254 -0.80 33.89 7.99
C ALA A 254 -2.21 33.34 7.74
N ASP A 255 -2.83 33.72 6.62
CA ASP A 255 -4.13 33.17 6.25
C ASP A 255 -4.07 31.66 5.99
N LEU A 256 -5.19 31.00 6.22
CA LEU A 256 -5.51 29.67 5.74
C LEU A 256 -6.02 29.79 4.31
N LYS A 257 -5.59 28.87 3.44
CA LYS A 257 -6.05 28.72 2.06
C LYS A 257 -6.48 27.28 1.84
N LEU A 258 -7.68 27.07 1.28
CA LEU A 258 -8.20 25.72 0.97
C LEU A 258 -7.99 25.42 -0.52
N TYR A 259 -7.22 24.39 -0.85
CA TYR A 259 -6.94 23.94 -2.20
C TYR A 259 -7.55 22.56 -2.50
N ASP A 260 -7.70 22.26 -3.79
CA ASP A 260 -7.93 20.91 -4.30
C ASP A 260 -6.68 20.42 -5.03
N GLY A 261 -5.93 19.52 -4.38
CA GLY A 261 -4.71 18.96 -4.95
C GLY A 261 -4.96 18.02 -6.12
N ARG A 262 -6.21 17.61 -6.35
CA ARG A 262 -6.57 16.76 -7.50
C ARG A 262 -6.45 17.49 -8.83
N MET A 263 -6.38 18.82 -8.78
CA MET A 263 -6.09 19.64 -9.96
C MET A 263 -4.66 19.42 -10.47
N ASN A 264 -3.73 19.16 -9.56
CA ASN A 264 -2.31 18.97 -9.85
C ASN A 264 -2.00 17.48 -10.05
N HIS A 265 -2.62 16.60 -9.26
CA HIS A 265 -2.33 15.16 -9.27
C HIS A 265 -3.61 14.35 -9.07
N ASN A 266 -3.90 13.34 -9.89
CA ASN A 266 -5.13 12.55 -9.76
C ASN A 266 -5.31 11.86 -8.38
N ASN A 267 -4.22 11.58 -7.67
CA ASN A 267 -4.20 11.04 -6.30
C ASN A 267 -4.14 12.12 -5.20
N GLY A 268 -4.13 13.41 -5.55
CA GLY A 268 -4.05 14.52 -4.59
C GLY A 268 -5.25 14.60 -3.65
N TRP A 269 -5.05 15.26 -2.50
CA TRP A 269 -6.09 15.48 -1.49
C TRP A 269 -6.51 16.95 -1.44
N PHE A 270 -7.58 17.28 -0.71
CA PHE A 270 -7.84 18.67 -0.36
C PHE A 270 -6.76 19.14 0.61
N VAL A 271 -6.28 20.37 0.48
CA VAL A 271 -5.18 20.87 1.32
C VAL A 271 -5.58 22.18 1.98
N LEU A 272 -5.50 22.24 3.30
CA LEU A 272 -5.51 23.50 4.04
C LEU A 272 -4.07 23.94 4.24
N ARG A 273 -3.76 25.21 3.94
CA ARG A 273 -2.39 25.71 3.94
C ARG A 273 -2.24 27.09 4.54
N SER A 274 -1.13 27.33 5.22
CA SER A 274 -0.62 28.67 5.54
C SER A 274 0.82 28.82 5.09
N GLU A 275 1.11 29.89 4.38
CA GLU A 275 2.47 30.24 3.95
C GLU A 275 3.30 30.78 5.11
N VAL A 276 4.60 30.50 5.10
CA VAL A 276 5.53 31.09 6.06
C VAL A 276 5.71 32.58 5.74
N PRO A 277 5.42 33.51 6.67
CA PRO A 277 5.55 34.94 6.41
C PRO A 277 7.00 35.37 6.16
N ALA A 278 7.20 36.35 5.27
CA ALA A 278 8.51 36.94 5.00
C ALA A 278 9.21 37.42 6.28
N GLY A 279 10.50 37.11 6.42
CA GLY A 279 11.32 37.53 7.56
C GLY A 279 11.04 36.81 8.89
N ARG A 280 10.06 35.89 8.95
CA ARG A 280 9.63 35.26 10.20
C ARG A 280 10.15 33.83 10.35
N ALA A 281 11.13 33.65 11.24
CA ALA A 281 11.67 32.34 11.60
C ALA A 281 11.00 31.72 12.84
N ARG A 282 10.64 32.53 13.85
CA ARG A 282 10.02 32.07 15.08
C ARG A 282 8.50 32.29 15.08
N GLY A 283 7.76 31.31 15.58
CA GLY A 283 6.30 31.26 15.52
C GLY A 283 5.80 31.54 14.10
N ALA A 284 6.47 30.96 13.10
CA ALA A 284 6.19 31.20 11.68
C ALA A 284 4.77 30.75 11.31
N ILE A 285 4.34 29.64 11.91
CA ILE A 285 2.99 29.09 11.83
C ILE A 285 2.51 28.88 13.27
N GLU A 286 1.25 29.22 13.52
CA GLU A 286 0.55 28.92 14.77
C GLU A 286 -0.91 28.63 14.45
N TRP A 287 -1.27 27.35 14.54
CA TRP A 287 -2.62 26.85 14.28
C TRP A 287 -3.23 26.29 15.57
N VAL A 288 -4.49 26.64 15.82
CA VAL A 288 -5.30 26.06 16.90
C VAL A 288 -6.32 25.12 16.24
N ILE A 289 -6.13 23.82 16.44
CA ILE A 289 -7.01 22.77 15.91
C ILE A 289 -7.98 22.38 17.03
N THR A 290 -9.27 22.59 16.80
CA THR A 290 -10.35 22.30 17.76
C THR A 290 -11.33 21.30 17.13
N PRO A 291 -11.11 19.99 17.33
CA PRO A 291 -12.07 18.98 16.93
C PRO A 291 -13.30 19.00 17.86
N ASN A 292 -14.46 18.59 17.34
CA ASN A 292 -15.65 18.40 18.16
C ASN A 292 -15.56 17.07 18.93
N MET A 293 -15.90 17.08 20.21
CA MET A 293 -15.98 15.88 21.05
C MET A 293 -17.44 15.44 21.18
N VAL A 294 -17.67 14.12 21.19
CA VAL A 294 -18.95 13.52 21.56
C VAL A 294 -18.74 12.67 22.81
N ASP A 295 -19.39 13.07 23.92
CA ASP A 295 -19.06 12.63 25.27
C ASP A 295 -19.30 11.15 25.53
N ASP A 296 -20.37 10.62 24.95
CA ASP A 296 -20.86 9.26 25.09
C ASP A 296 -20.45 8.37 23.91
N TRP A 297 -19.62 8.86 22.99
CA TRP A 297 -19.18 8.07 21.85
C TRP A 297 -18.18 6.98 22.26
N LEU A 298 -18.53 5.76 21.87
CA LEU A 298 -17.67 4.58 21.83
C LEU A 298 -17.65 4.05 20.40
N TYR A 299 -16.51 3.51 19.99
CA TYR A 299 -16.41 2.79 18.73
C TYR A 299 -17.43 1.64 18.72
N GLU A 300 -18.30 1.64 17.71
CA GLU A 300 -19.29 0.57 17.56
C GLU A 300 -18.57 -0.75 17.27
N PRO A 301 -18.90 -1.86 17.96
CA PRO A 301 -18.25 -3.13 17.73
C PRO A 301 -18.28 -3.54 16.25
N VAL A 302 -17.13 -3.97 15.71
CA VAL A 302 -17.03 -4.51 14.36
C VAL A 302 -16.83 -6.02 14.42
N ILE A 303 -17.69 -6.75 13.70
CA ILE A 303 -17.68 -8.21 13.70
C ILE A 303 -17.12 -8.70 12.38
N GLN A 304 -15.90 -9.22 12.43
CA GLN A 304 -15.19 -9.76 11.28
C GLN A 304 -15.45 -11.26 11.17
N THR A 305 -15.92 -11.68 10.01
CA THR A 305 -16.14 -13.07 9.61
C THR A 305 -15.54 -13.29 8.22
N SER A 306 -15.36 -14.54 7.81
CA SER A 306 -15.15 -14.84 6.39
C SER A 306 -16.35 -14.33 5.59
N GLN A 307 -16.12 -13.39 4.67
CA GLN A 307 -17.18 -12.84 3.83
C GLN A 307 -17.65 -13.83 2.75
N ILE A 308 -16.81 -14.80 2.41
CA ILE A 308 -17.17 -15.94 1.55
C ILE A 308 -18.02 -16.94 2.34
N GLY A 309 -17.57 -17.30 3.54
CA GLY A 309 -18.23 -18.26 4.39
C GLY A 309 -17.30 -19.35 4.92
N TYR A 310 -17.88 -20.47 5.34
CA TYR A 310 -17.16 -21.57 5.96
C TYR A 310 -17.60 -22.96 5.49
N HIS A 311 -16.65 -23.87 5.27
CA HIS A 311 -16.94 -25.29 5.14
C HIS A 311 -17.48 -25.86 6.48
N PRO A 312 -18.48 -26.75 6.50
CA PRO A 312 -19.03 -27.39 7.70
C PRO A 312 -17.97 -27.99 8.64
N ASP A 313 -16.90 -28.55 8.09
CA ASP A 313 -15.80 -29.13 8.88
C ASP A 313 -14.65 -28.16 9.22
N GLN A 314 -14.60 -26.96 8.64
CA GLN A 314 -13.52 -26.02 8.97
C GLN A 314 -13.77 -25.34 10.33
N PRO A 315 -12.72 -24.96 11.07
CA PRO A 315 -12.85 -24.08 12.22
C PRO A 315 -13.51 -22.74 11.83
N LYS A 316 -14.43 -22.26 12.67
CA LYS A 316 -15.23 -21.06 12.39
C LYS A 316 -15.18 -20.12 13.59
N VAL A 317 -14.55 -18.97 13.38
CA VAL A 317 -14.39 -17.94 14.40
C VAL A 317 -14.79 -16.60 13.82
N ALA A 318 -15.58 -15.83 14.57
CA ALA A 318 -15.76 -14.40 14.35
C ALA A 318 -14.84 -13.63 15.29
N VAL A 319 -14.17 -12.61 14.77
CA VAL A 319 -13.34 -11.69 15.55
C VAL A 319 -14.15 -10.42 15.78
N ILE A 320 -14.38 -10.07 17.06
CA ILE A 320 -15.18 -8.91 17.45
C ILE A 320 -14.23 -7.84 17.98
N GLU A 321 -14.06 -6.79 17.20
CA GLU A 321 -13.28 -5.59 17.55
C GLU A 321 -14.12 -4.65 18.40
N LEU A 322 -13.57 -4.21 19.54
CA LEU A 322 -14.22 -3.35 20.52
C LEU A 322 -13.38 -2.12 20.82
N ASP A 323 -14.05 -1.01 21.16
CA ASP A 323 -13.38 0.16 21.76
C ASP A 323 -12.58 -0.29 22.99
N ASN A 324 -11.35 0.22 23.15
CA ASN A 324 -10.53 -0.16 24.30
C ASN A 324 -11.12 0.33 25.65
N ARG A 325 -12.03 1.30 25.62
CA ARG A 325 -12.79 1.80 26.78
C ARG A 325 -14.05 0.99 27.03
N ASP A 326 -14.49 0.16 26.08
CA ASP A 326 -15.67 -0.66 26.27
C ASP A 326 -15.36 -1.81 27.23
N THR A 327 -15.97 -1.73 28.40
CA THR A 327 -15.89 -2.75 29.45
C THR A 327 -17.12 -3.64 29.50
N LYS A 328 -18.14 -3.34 28.69
CA LYS A 328 -19.33 -4.19 28.59
C LYS A 328 -18.96 -5.43 27.79
N ARG A 329 -19.27 -6.59 28.35
CA ARG A 329 -19.14 -7.89 27.68
C ARG A 329 -20.53 -8.43 27.39
N GLN A 330 -20.99 -8.14 26.17
CA GLN A 330 -22.25 -8.68 25.68
C GLN A 330 -22.01 -10.10 25.17
N MET A 331 -23.06 -10.90 25.08
CA MET A 331 -22.92 -12.25 24.50
C MET A 331 -23.03 -12.19 22.98
N PRO A 332 -22.03 -12.68 22.23
CA PRO A 332 -22.19 -12.98 20.82
C PRO A 332 -23.35 -13.97 20.58
N VAL A 333 -24.07 -13.77 19.47
CA VAL A 333 -25.14 -14.66 19.04
C VAL A 333 -24.98 -14.95 17.54
N LEU A 334 -24.97 -16.24 17.19
CA LEU A 334 -25.10 -16.69 15.82
C LEU A 334 -26.59 -16.85 15.47
N TYR A 335 -27.01 -16.23 14.39
CA TYR A 335 -28.33 -16.41 13.79
C TYR A 335 -28.19 -17.13 12.44
N GLN A 336 -29.08 -18.08 12.17
CA GLN A 336 -29.38 -18.55 10.83
C GLN A 336 -30.38 -17.58 10.20
N ILE A 337 -30.14 -17.20 8.95
CA ILE A 337 -31.05 -16.41 8.13
C ILE A 337 -31.95 -17.38 7.37
N THR A 338 -33.25 -17.31 7.64
CA THR A 338 -34.31 -18.14 7.07
C THR A 338 -35.31 -17.27 6.31
N GLU A 339 -36.28 -17.88 5.62
CA GLU A 339 -37.34 -17.14 4.93
C GLU A 339 -38.24 -16.35 5.90
N GLU A 340 -38.37 -16.79 7.15
CA GLU A 340 -39.09 -16.10 8.22
C GLU A 340 -38.22 -15.07 8.97
N GLY A 341 -36.95 -14.91 8.58
CA GLY A 341 -35.99 -13.99 9.20
C GLY A 341 -34.93 -14.70 10.05
N ARG A 342 -34.50 -14.04 11.14
CA ARG A 342 -33.36 -14.51 11.95
C ARG A 342 -33.79 -15.53 13.00
N LYS A 343 -33.27 -16.75 12.91
CA LYS A 343 -33.41 -17.81 13.91
C LYS A 343 -32.12 -17.95 14.71
N LYS A 344 -32.19 -17.79 16.04
CA LYS A 344 -31.02 -17.95 16.92
C LYS A 344 -30.55 -19.42 16.91
N VAL A 345 -29.25 -19.64 16.70
CA VAL A 345 -28.63 -20.98 16.64
C VAL A 345 -27.70 -21.22 17.81
N LEU A 346 -26.75 -20.30 18.05
CA LEU A 346 -25.72 -20.46 19.07
C LEU A 346 -25.50 -19.15 19.81
N THR A 347 -25.17 -19.25 21.09
CA THR A 347 -24.63 -18.14 21.88
C THR A 347 -23.66 -18.70 22.91
N ASN A 348 -22.55 -18.01 23.13
CA ASN A 348 -21.61 -18.25 24.22
C ASN A 348 -20.95 -16.91 24.59
N GLU A 349 -20.11 -16.87 25.63
CA GLU A 349 -19.53 -15.62 26.14
C GLU A 349 -18.48 -15.00 25.21
N GLY A 350 -18.02 -15.74 24.19
CA GLY A 350 -16.77 -15.43 23.49
C GLY A 350 -15.55 -15.62 24.40
N SER A 351 -14.36 -15.58 23.82
CA SER A 351 -13.10 -15.60 24.56
C SER A 351 -12.33 -14.31 24.31
N GLU A 352 -11.73 -13.75 25.37
CA GLU A 352 -10.80 -12.64 25.24
C GLU A 352 -9.59 -13.08 24.43
N TRP A 353 -9.30 -12.35 23.36
CA TRP A 353 -8.05 -12.53 22.62
C TRP A 353 -6.98 -11.53 23.07
N GLY A 354 -7.40 -10.32 23.44
CA GLY A 354 -6.54 -9.29 23.99
C GLY A 354 -6.56 -7.99 23.18
N ASN A 355 -5.54 -7.16 23.42
CA ASN A 355 -5.38 -5.88 22.76
C ASN A 355 -4.47 -6.02 21.53
N PHE A 356 -4.87 -5.42 20.41
CA PHE A 356 -4.01 -5.19 19.26
C PHE A 356 -4.24 -3.78 18.74
N LEU A 357 -3.14 -3.05 18.57
CA LEU A 357 -3.18 -1.61 18.29
C LEU A 357 -4.12 -0.89 19.28
N ARG A 358 -5.15 -0.18 18.79
CA ARG A 358 -6.01 0.65 19.64
C ARG A 358 -7.26 -0.05 20.19
N TYR A 359 -7.50 -1.31 19.85
CA TYR A 359 -8.75 -2.01 20.16
C TYR A 359 -8.56 -3.23 21.05
N ASN A 360 -9.65 -3.66 21.68
CA ASN A 360 -9.74 -4.96 22.33
C ASN A 360 -10.49 -5.93 21.41
N TYR A 361 -10.14 -7.21 21.47
CA TYR A 361 -10.75 -8.22 20.61
C TYR A 361 -11.28 -9.42 21.39
N LEU A 362 -12.48 -9.86 21.01
CA LEU A 362 -13.05 -11.14 21.40
C LEU A 362 -13.05 -12.10 20.22
N LYS A 363 -12.97 -13.40 20.52
CA LYS A 363 -13.22 -14.47 19.56
C LYS A 363 -14.52 -15.18 19.90
N PHE A 364 -15.38 -15.32 18.91
CA PHE A 364 -16.59 -16.12 19.01
C PHE A 364 -16.45 -17.37 18.14
N ASP A 365 -16.21 -18.51 18.77
CA ASP A 365 -16.10 -19.80 18.10
C ASP A 365 -17.49 -20.43 17.94
N PHE A 366 -17.82 -20.76 16.69
CA PHE A 366 -19.04 -21.45 16.30
C PHE A 366 -18.75 -22.66 15.40
N SER A 367 -17.55 -23.24 15.53
CA SER A 367 -17.08 -24.38 14.72
C SER A 367 -18.00 -25.60 14.81
N ALA A 368 -18.68 -25.77 15.95
CA ALA A 368 -19.65 -26.86 16.16
C ALA A 368 -20.89 -26.77 15.25
N VAL A 369 -21.19 -25.61 14.67
CA VAL A 369 -22.29 -25.44 13.72
C VAL A 369 -21.84 -25.94 12.35
N LYS A 370 -22.50 -27.01 11.90
CA LYS A 370 -22.24 -27.67 10.62
C LYS A 370 -23.43 -27.63 9.66
N GLU A 371 -24.62 -27.30 10.15
CA GLU A 371 -25.81 -27.19 9.32
C GLU A 371 -25.57 -26.12 8.25
N GLU A 372 -25.79 -26.48 7.00
CA GLU A 372 -25.61 -25.54 5.90
C GLU A 372 -26.67 -24.43 5.92
N GLY A 373 -26.31 -23.25 5.43
CA GLY A 373 -27.24 -22.13 5.33
C GLY A 373 -26.57 -20.77 5.37
N LEU A 374 -27.40 -19.73 5.46
CA LEU A 374 -26.97 -18.35 5.63
C LEU A 374 -26.93 -18.00 7.11
N TYR A 375 -25.89 -17.31 7.53
CA TYR A 375 -25.64 -16.99 8.92
C TYR A 375 -25.21 -15.54 9.11
N GLN A 376 -25.44 -15.02 10.31
CA GLN A 376 -24.99 -13.70 10.75
C GLN A 376 -24.65 -13.74 12.24
N VAL A 377 -23.51 -13.16 12.60
CA VAL A 377 -23.13 -12.96 14.01
C VAL A 377 -23.62 -11.60 14.46
N SER A 378 -24.15 -11.52 15.68
CA SER A 378 -24.51 -10.26 16.35
C SER A 378 -23.77 -10.13 17.67
N TYR A 379 -23.41 -8.90 18.04
CA TYR A 379 -22.85 -8.53 19.33
C TYR A 379 -23.47 -7.20 19.75
N GLY A 380 -24.40 -7.24 20.69
CA GLY A 380 -25.27 -6.09 20.97
C GLY A 380 -26.08 -5.67 19.75
N ASN A 381 -25.93 -4.41 19.34
CA ASN A 381 -26.60 -3.87 18.15
C ASN A 381 -25.82 -4.13 16.85
N SER A 382 -24.51 -4.41 16.96
CA SER A 382 -23.64 -4.68 15.83
C SER A 382 -23.90 -6.04 15.20
N ARG A 383 -23.69 -6.13 13.89
CA ARG A 383 -23.89 -7.34 13.10
C ARG A 383 -22.78 -7.51 12.07
N SER A 384 -22.36 -8.74 11.82
CA SER A 384 -21.51 -9.06 10.68
C SER A 384 -22.29 -8.94 9.37
N SER A 385 -21.58 -8.97 8.25
CA SER A 385 -22.19 -9.36 6.96
C SER A 385 -22.81 -10.76 7.07
N VAL A 386 -23.77 -11.05 6.20
CA VAL A 386 -24.30 -12.41 6.06
C VAL A 386 -23.24 -13.26 5.33
N PHE A 387 -23.03 -14.48 5.81
CA PHE A 387 -22.07 -15.44 5.22
C PHE A 387 -22.69 -16.84 5.13
N ARG A 388 -22.15 -17.71 4.27
CA ARG A 388 -22.60 -19.10 4.16
C ARG A 388 -21.82 -20.04 5.09
N ILE A 389 -22.50 -21.08 5.56
CA ILE A 389 -21.85 -22.35 5.91
C ILE A 389 -22.31 -23.35 4.86
N ALA A 390 -21.39 -23.94 4.09
CA ALA A 390 -21.71 -24.90 3.02
C ALA A 390 -20.46 -25.69 2.62
N ASP A 391 -20.63 -26.97 2.26
CA ASP A 391 -19.54 -27.82 1.76
C ASP A 391 -18.95 -27.21 0.48
N GLU A 392 -19.81 -26.67 -0.41
CA GLU A 392 -19.45 -26.04 -1.68
C GLU A 392 -19.10 -24.54 -1.58
N VAL A 393 -18.74 -24.02 -0.40
CA VAL A 393 -18.61 -22.57 -0.18
C VAL A 393 -17.52 -21.89 -1.04
N TYR A 394 -16.55 -22.67 -1.53
CA TYR A 394 -15.47 -22.18 -2.38
C TYR A 394 -15.64 -22.55 -3.87
N ASP A 395 -16.72 -23.24 -4.23
CA ASP A 395 -16.87 -23.86 -5.55
C ASP A 395 -17.15 -22.83 -6.65
N ARG A 396 -17.71 -21.66 -6.33
CA ARG A 396 -18.05 -20.64 -7.33
C ARG A 396 -17.95 -19.21 -6.80
N GLY A 397 -17.37 -18.33 -7.60
CA GLY A 397 -17.33 -16.89 -7.35
C GLY A 397 -16.28 -16.47 -6.31
N VAL A 398 -15.31 -17.33 -6.03
CA VAL A 398 -14.25 -17.07 -5.04
C VAL A 398 -12.91 -16.91 -5.73
N TRP A 399 -12.42 -17.95 -6.39
CA TRP A 399 -11.15 -17.94 -7.09
C TRP A 399 -11.32 -17.78 -8.61
N GLN A 400 -12.47 -18.15 -9.17
CA GLN A 400 -12.73 -18.02 -10.61
C GLN A 400 -12.60 -16.58 -11.12
N PRO A 401 -13.08 -15.54 -10.40
CA PRO A 401 -12.88 -14.15 -10.83
C PRO A 401 -11.40 -13.75 -11.01
N VAL A 402 -10.46 -14.46 -10.37
CA VAL A 402 -9.03 -14.24 -10.59
C VAL A 402 -8.62 -14.68 -12.01
N LEU A 403 -9.11 -15.84 -12.47
CA LEU A 403 -8.84 -16.36 -13.81
C LEU A 403 -9.70 -15.72 -14.90
N GLU A 404 -10.91 -15.27 -14.56
CA GLU A 404 -11.85 -14.63 -15.49
C GLU A 404 -11.57 -13.15 -15.70
N TYR A 405 -11.16 -12.43 -14.65
CA TYR A 405 -11.06 -10.97 -14.67
C TYR A 405 -9.68 -10.47 -14.30
N PHE A 406 -9.22 -10.76 -13.08
CA PHE A 406 -8.02 -10.10 -12.55
C PHE A 406 -6.78 -10.38 -13.40
N LEU A 407 -6.43 -11.65 -13.63
CA LEU A 407 -5.27 -11.99 -14.45
C LEU A 407 -5.45 -11.56 -15.90
N PRO A 408 -6.57 -11.85 -16.60
CA PRO A 408 -6.79 -11.36 -17.96
C PRO A 408 -6.60 -9.85 -18.12
N VAL A 409 -7.20 -9.04 -17.25
CA VAL A 409 -7.14 -7.56 -17.33
C VAL A 409 -5.74 -7.02 -17.07
N GLN A 410 -4.91 -7.77 -16.33
CA GLN A 410 -3.51 -7.42 -16.15
C GLN A 410 -2.62 -7.90 -17.29
N MET A 411 -3.07 -8.73 -18.24
CA MET A 411 -2.20 -9.28 -19.28
C MET A 411 -1.61 -8.18 -20.17
N CYS A 412 -0.29 -8.20 -20.32
CA CYS A 412 0.44 -7.32 -21.22
C CYS A 412 0.51 -7.90 -22.63
N HIS A 413 0.79 -7.09 -23.65
CA HIS A 413 1.02 -7.53 -25.03
C HIS A 413 -0.18 -8.16 -25.74
N VAL A 414 -1.37 -8.00 -25.18
CA VAL A 414 -2.62 -8.51 -25.70
C VAL A 414 -3.69 -7.43 -25.69
N ARG A 415 -4.76 -7.66 -26.44
CA ARG A 415 -6.04 -6.96 -26.30
C ARG A 415 -6.98 -7.82 -25.46
N VAL A 416 -7.68 -7.21 -24.50
CA VAL A 416 -8.60 -7.94 -23.59
C VAL A 416 -10.04 -7.48 -23.81
N ASN A 417 -10.86 -8.40 -24.32
CA ASN A 417 -12.27 -8.20 -24.58
C ASN A 417 -13.14 -8.97 -23.56
N GLU A 418 -14.31 -8.41 -23.27
CA GLU A 418 -15.42 -9.07 -22.57
C GLU A 418 -16.71 -8.73 -23.34
N LYS A 419 -17.01 -9.56 -24.36
CA LYS A 419 -18.15 -9.34 -25.27
C LYS A 419 -18.09 -7.96 -25.95
N TYR A 420 -18.88 -6.99 -25.46
CA TYR A 420 -18.91 -5.63 -26.01
C TYR A 420 -17.95 -4.67 -25.30
N ARG A 421 -17.36 -5.09 -24.17
CA ARG A 421 -16.41 -4.29 -23.41
C ARG A 421 -14.99 -4.60 -23.87
N VAL A 422 -14.18 -3.55 -23.93
CA VAL A 422 -12.72 -3.65 -24.04
C VAL A 422 -12.17 -3.18 -22.70
N TRP A 423 -11.39 -4.03 -22.05
CA TRP A 423 -10.73 -3.67 -20.80
C TRP A 423 -9.50 -2.82 -21.07
N HIS A 424 -8.69 -3.22 -22.04
CA HIS A 424 -7.65 -2.40 -22.67
C HIS A 424 -7.40 -2.90 -24.10
N ASP A 425 -6.93 -2.02 -24.98
CA ASP A 425 -6.49 -2.39 -26.32
C ASP A 425 -5.10 -3.08 -26.30
N PHE A 426 -4.57 -3.43 -27.47
CA PHE A 426 -3.20 -3.91 -27.61
C PHE A 426 -2.23 -2.92 -26.95
N CYS A 427 -1.55 -3.39 -25.92
CA CYS A 427 -0.60 -2.61 -25.15
C CYS A 427 0.83 -3.10 -25.36
N HIS A 428 1.77 -2.16 -25.40
CA HIS A 428 3.21 -2.42 -25.34
C HIS A 428 3.74 -3.36 -26.44
N MET A 429 3.13 -3.34 -27.62
CA MET A 429 3.50 -4.21 -28.75
C MET A 429 4.89 -3.90 -29.32
N ASP A 430 5.45 -2.75 -28.94
CA ASP A 430 6.77 -2.21 -29.23
C ASP A 430 7.84 -2.57 -28.19
N ASP A 431 7.50 -3.34 -27.16
CA ASP A 431 8.45 -3.75 -26.14
C ASP A 431 9.63 -4.58 -26.71
N ALA A 432 10.88 -4.26 -26.36
CA ALA A 432 11.34 -3.10 -25.59
C ALA A 432 12.75 -2.69 -26.05
N ARG A 433 13.25 -1.55 -25.57
CA ARG A 433 14.63 -1.08 -25.83
C ARG A 433 15.53 -1.33 -24.63
N MET A 434 16.81 -1.60 -24.86
CA MET A 434 17.76 -1.79 -23.75
C MET A 434 17.97 -0.49 -22.96
N ALA A 435 17.82 -0.54 -21.64
CA ALA A 435 17.94 0.63 -20.77
C ALA A 435 19.33 1.32 -20.86
N PRO A 436 19.40 2.64 -20.65
CA PRO A 436 20.66 3.36 -20.48
C PRO A 436 21.47 2.82 -19.28
N VAL A 437 22.80 2.74 -19.44
CA VAL A 437 23.72 2.42 -18.34
C VAL A 437 23.91 3.60 -17.39
N ASP A 438 24.39 3.33 -16.19
CA ASP A 438 24.66 4.32 -15.14
C ASP A 438 23.44 5.19 -14.80
N LEU A 439 22.27 4.56 -14.76
CA LEU A 439 20.98 5.22 -14.54
C LEU A 439 20.32 4.72 -13.25
N ASN A 440 19.87 5.64 -12.41
CA ASN A 440 18.85 5.39 -11.38
C ASN A 440 17.51 5.83 -11.93
N HIS A 441 16.61 4.90 -12.19
CA HIS A 441 15.28 5.18 -12.73
C HIS A 441 14.23 5.19 -11.60
N ILE A 442 12.98 5.43 -11.98
CA ILE A 442 11.82 5.37 -11.07
C ILE A 442 11.48 3.93 -10.65
N ASP A 443 10.71 3.82 -9.58
CA ASP A 443 10.18 2.55 -9.05
C ASP A 443 11.24 1.48 -8.69
N GLY A 444 12.43 1.95 -8.31
CA GLY A 444 13.56 1.09 -7.92
C GLY A 444 14.31 0.45 -9.08
N TYR A 445 13.99 0.81 -10.33
CA TYR A 445 14.78 0.38 -11.49
C TYR A 445 16.12 1.10 -11.54
N ALA A 446 17.19 0.35 -11.81
CA ALA A 446 18.51 0.91 -11.99
C ALA A 446 19.31 0.04 -12.95
N GLN A 447 20.21 0.67 -13.71
CA GLN A 447 21.15 -0.02 -14.59
C GLN A 447 22.57 0.35 -14.19
N GLY A 448 23.41 -0.67 -14.02
CA GLY A 448 24.84 -0.49 -13.74
C GLY A 448 25.60 0.10 -14.93
N SER A 449 26.93 0.06 -14.87
CA SER A 449 27.82 0.57 -15.93
C SER A 449 27.85 -0.31 -17.19
N SER A 450 27.04 -1.36 -17.25
CA SER A 450 26.93 -2.29 -18.38
C SER A 450 25.48 -2.75 -18.51
N THR A 451 25.07 -3.08 -19.73
CA THR A 451 23.79 -3.73 -20.04
C THR A 451 23.82 -5.22 -19.70
N LEU A 452 25.00 -5.78 -19.42
CA LEU A 452 25.26 -7.19 -19.13
C LEU A 452 24.81 -8.15 -20.25
N THR A 453 24.59 -7.62 -21.45
CA THR A 453 24.10 -8.36 -22.61
C THR A 453 24.88 -7.95 -23.86
N ARG A 454 24.53 -8.54 -25.00
CA ARG A 454 25.07 -8.14 -26.31
C ARG A 454 24.49 -6.83 -26.85
N PHE A 455 23.44 -6.28 -26.22
CA PHE A 455 22.76 -5.07 -26.68
C PHE A 455 23.39 -3.84 -26.05
N ASN A 456 23.54 -2.78 -26.84
CA ASN A 456 23.94 -1.47 -26.36
C ASN A 456 22.72 -0.73 -25.81
N PRO A 457 22.93 0.28 -24.95
CA PRO A 457 21.88 1.22 -24.56
C PRO A 457 21.08 1.74 -25.77
N GLY A 458 19.75 1.63 -25.69
CA GLY A 458 18.83 2.10 -26.72
C GLY A 458 18.62 1.16 -27.91
N ASP A 459 19.34 0.03 -28.01
CA ASP A 459 19.07 -0.97 -29.04
C ASP A 459 17.68 -1.60 -28.81
N PRO A 460 16.89 -1.83 -29.87
CA PRO A 460 15.68 -2.66 -29.78
C PRO A 460 16.05 -4.10 -29.40
N VAL A 461 15.33 -4.66 -28.45
CA VAL A 461 15.49 -6.05 -28.00
C VAL A 461 14.30 -6.87 -28.50
N PRO A 462 14.47 -7.67 -29.57
CA PRO A 462 13.36 -8.43 -30.14
C PRO A 462 12.89 -9.54 -29.21
N GLY A 463 11.57 -9.78 -29.20
CA GLY A 463 10.96 -10.91 -28.49
C GLY A 463 10.57 -10.64 -27.03
N LEU A 464 10.58 -9.38 -26.59
CA LEU A 464 10.11 -8.97 -25.26
C LEU A 464 8.63 -8.56 -25.22
N ASN A 465 8.02 -8.35 -26.37
CA ASN A 465 6.60 -8.00 -26.52
C ASN A 465 5.65 -9.22 -26.48
N ILE A 466 5.86 -10.18 -25.58
CA ILE A 466 4.99 -11.36 -25.45
C ILE A 466 4.84 -11.80 -24.01
N GLY A 467 3.60 -12.15 -23.64
CA GLY A 467 3.27 -12.68 -22.33
C GLY A 467 3.36 -11.67 -21.19
N GLY A 468 3.16 -12.18 -19.98
CA GLY A 468 3.25 -11.44 -18.72
C GLY A 468 2.00 -10.66 -18.33
N TRP A 469 2.05 -10.12 -17.11
CA TRP A 469 1.01 -9.31 -16.49
C TRP A 469 1.61 -8.00 -15.96
N HIS A 470 0.94 -6.88 -16.19
CA HIS A 470 1.19 -5.62 -15.49
C HIS A 470 1.31 -5.88 -13.98
N ASP A 471 2.43 -5.49 -13.38
CA ASP A 471 2.88 -5.99 -12.07
C ASP A 471 1.97 -5.58 -10.92
N ALA A 472 1.46 -4.35 -10.97
CA ALA A 472 0.54 -3.85 -9.97
C ALA A 472 -0.46 -2.84 -10.59
N GLY A 473 -0.50 -1.62 -10.03
CA GLY A 473 -1.36 -0.55 -10.53
C GLY A 473 -0.72 0.26 -11.66
N ASP A 474 0.58 0.12 -11.86
CA ASP A 474 1.32 0.56 -13.03
C ASP A 474 1.39 -0.57 -14.07
N PHE A 475 2.09 -0.34 -15.18
CA PHE A 475 2.16 -1.30 -16.28
C PHE A 475 3.53 -1.98 -16.43
N ASP A 476 4.47 -1.83 -15.49
CA ASP A 476 5.76 -2.51 -15.58
C ASP A 476 5.63 -4.05 -15.55
N LEU A 477 6.70 -4.73 -15.96
CA LEU A 477 6.86 -6.18 -15.84
C LEU A 477 8.09 -6.48 -14.99
N ARG A 478 7.96 -7.26 -13.91
CA ARG A 478 9.08 -7.66 -13.05
C ARG A 478 9.28 -9.16 -13.04
N VAL A 479 10.52 -9.63 -13.28
CA VAL A 479 10.77 -11.07 -13.46
C VAL A 479 10.38 -11.91 -12.23
N GLU A 480 10.56 -11.38 -11.01
CA GLU A 480 10.17 -12.06 -9.78
C GLU A 480 8.65 -12.26 -9.66
N SER A 481 7.85 -11.30 -10.12
CA SER A 481 6.40 -11.37 -10.07
C SER A 481 5.85 -12.24 -11.19
N GLN A 482 6.39 -12.10 -12.40
CA GLN A 482 6.00 -12.93 -13.55
C GLN A 482 6.25 -14.42 -13.25
N ALA A 483 7.48 -14.77 -12.83
CA ALA A 483 7.81 -16.14 -12.51
C ALA A 483 7.15 -16.62 -11.20
N GLY A 484 6.98 -15.72 -10.22
CA GLY A 484 6.30 -16.01 -8.96
C GLY A 484 4.84 -16.39 -9.12
N GLU A 485 4.06 -15.59 -9.83
CA GLU A 485 2.64 -15.89 -10.08
C GLU A 485 2.49 -17.15 -10.94
N THR A 486 3.33 -17.31 -11.96
CA THR A 486 3.39 -18.55 -12.77
C THR A 486 3.59 -19.79 -11.88
N TYR A 487 4.46 -19.70 -10.86
CA TYR A 487 4.70 -20.79 -9.93
C TYR A 487 3.52 -21.06 -9.00
N ILE A 488 2.87 -20.02 -8.48
CA ILE A 488 1.66 -20.17 -7.63
C ILE A 488 0.57 -20.89 -8.43
N LEU A 489 0.31 -20.46 -9.67
CA LEU A 489 -0.66 -21.11 -10.55
C LEU A 489 -0.25 -22.55 -10.89
N ALA A 490 1.02 -22.81 -11.17
CA ALA A 490 1.50 -24.17 -11.42
C ALA A 490 1.29 -25.10 -10.21
N LEU A 491 1.60 -24.63 -8.99
CA LEU A 491 1.36 -25.39 -7.77
C LEU A 491 -0.13 -25.60 -7.50
N ALA A 492 -0.97 -24.59 -7.76
CA ALA A 492 -2.42 -24.71 -7.62
C ALA A 492 -2.97 -25.75 -8.61
N TYR A 493 -2.51 -25.74 -9.86
CA TYR A 493 -2.90 -26.71 -10.86
C TYR A 493 -2.51 -28.14 -10.46
N GLU A 494 -1.28 -28.36 -9.98
CA GLU A 494 -0.83 -29.67 -9.49
C GLU A 494 -1.63 -30.17 -8.28
N ALA A 495 -2.01 -29.26 -7.39
CA ALA A 495 -2.70 -29.61 -6.15
C ALA A 495 -4.17 -29.97 -6.39
N PHE A 496 -4.84 -29.30 -7.34
CA PHE A 496 -6.29 -29.35 -7.49
C PHE A 496 -6.79 -29.90 -8.84
N GLY A 497 -5.95 -29.98 -9.88
CA GLY A 497 -6.31 -30.58 -11.17
C GLY A 497 -7.50 -29.90 -11.84
N ASN A 498 -7.46 -28.57 -11.93
CA ASN A 498 -8.63 -27.75 -12.26
C ASN A 498 -8.69 -27.40 -13.76
N ASP A 499 -9.59 -28.05 -14.48
CA ASP A 499 -9.86 -27.82 -15.90
C ASP A 499 -10.89 -26.69 -16.14
N TYR A 500 -10.91 -25.68 -15.27
CA TYR A 500 -11.78 -24.51 -15.43
C TYR A 500 -11.51 -23.82 -16.76
N ASP A 501 -12.56 -23.59 -17.54
CA ASP A 501 -12.50 -23.02 -18.88
C ASP A 501 -13.63 -21.99 -19.03
N ALA A 502 -13.27 -20.73 -18.89
CA ALA A 502 -14.16 -19.59 -19.07
C ALA A 502 -13.52 -18.47 -19.88
N THR A 503 -12.21 -18.50 -20.15
CA THR A 503 -11.49 -17.43 -20.83
C THR A 503 -10.61 -17.99 -21.94
N ALA A 504 -10.81 -17.53 -23.17
CA ALA A 504 -9.93 -17.89 -24.28
C ALA A 504 -8.73 -16.95 -24.32
N ILE A 505 -7.52 -17.50 -24.39
CA ILE A 505 -6.27 -16.77 -24.60
C ILE A 505 -5.61 -17.27 -25.88
N ASP A 506 -5.65 -16.47 -26.94
CA ASP A 506 -4.96 -16.76 -28.18
C ASP A 506 -3.65 -15.96 -28.27
N GLN A 507 -2.54 -16.60 -27.93
CA GLN A 507 -1.20 -16.01 -27.99
C GLN A 507 -0.75 -15.64 -29.42
N SER A 508 -1.36 -16.23 -30.46
CA SER A 508 -1.00 -15.92 -31.84
C SER A 508 -1.69 -14.65 -32.32
N SER A 509 -2.99 -14.49 -32.07
CA SER A 509 -3.72 -13.27 -32.41
C SER A 509 -3.56 -12.18 -31.35
N ARG A 510 -3.04 -12.53 -30.16
CA ARG A 510 -2.86 -11.68 -28.98
C ARG A 510 -4.18 -11.10 -28.49
N VAL A 511 -5.24 -11.91 -28.53
CA VAL A 511 -6.57 -11.54 -28.08
C VAL A 511 -6.99 -12.47 -26.94
N VAL A 512 -7.51 -11.85 -25.89
CA VAL A 512 -8.15 -12.52 -24.75
C VAL A 512 -9.65 -12.25 -24.80
N GLU A 513 -10.45 -13.30 -24.71
CA GLU A 513 -11.91 -13.22 -24.65
C GLU A 513 -12.40 -13.77 -23.31
N ILE A 514 -12.72 -12.87 -22.38
CA ILE A 514 -13.32 -13.20 -21.09
C ILE A 514 -14.73 -13.77 -21.34
N HIS A 515 -15.09 -14.82 -20.58
CA HIS A 515 -16.37 -15.54 -20.67
C HIS A 515 -16.61 -16.19 -22.04
N GLN A 516 -15.54 -16.68 -22.65
CA GLN A 516 -15.55 -17.40 -23.90
C GLN A 516 -14.67 -18.65 -23.76
N PRO A 517 -15.25 -19.82 -23.45
CA PRO A 517 -14.46 -21.04 -23.32
C PRO A 517 -13.88 -21.47 -24.67
N ASP A 518 -12.68 -22.05 -24.66
CA ASP A 518 -11.97 -22.54 -25.86
C ASP A 518 -11.52 -24.01 -25.77
N GLY A 519 -11.90 -24.71 -24.71
CA GLY A 519 -11.55 -26.10 -24.45
C GLY A 519 -10.20 -26.28 -23.74
N LYS A 520 -9.56 -25.20 -23.28
CA LYS A 520 -8.30 -25.24 -22.54
C LYS A 520 -8.49 -24.76 -21.11
N ALA A 521 -7.77 -25.36 -20.17
CA ALA A 521 -7.78 -24.89 -18.79
C ALA A 521 -7.22 -23.47 -18.69
N ASP A 522 -8.02 -22.52 -18.21
CA ASP A 522 -7.66 -21.11 -18.01
C ASP A 522 -6.35 -20.97 -17.23
N MET A 523 -6.18 -21.80 -16.19
CA MET A 523 -4.97 -21.78 -15.36
C MET A 523 -3.71 -22.16 -16.16
N LEU A 524 -3.79 -23.15 -17.07
CA LEU A 524 -2.67 -23.51 -17.95
C LEU A 524 -2.38 -22.42 -18.98
N GLN A 525 -3.42 -21.76 -19.51
CA GLN A 525 -3.26 -20.61 -20.41
C GLN A 525 -2.57 -19.43 -19.69
N GLN A 526 -2.91 -19.17 -18.43
CA GLN A 526 -2.24 -18.15 -17.61
C GLN A 526 -0.79 -18.53 -17.27
N ILE A 527 -0.52 -19.80 -16.93
CA ILE A 527 0.86 -20.29 -16.73
C ILE A 527 1.69 -20.14 -18.00
N GLU A 528 1.12 -20.43 -19.17
CA GLU A 528 1.76 -20.17 -20.46
C GLU A 528 2.09 -18.68 -20.63
N ASN A 529 1.12 -17.79 -20.35
CA ASN A 529 1.32 -16.35 -20.46
C ASN A 529 2.49 -15.84 -19.61
N GLY A 530 2.57 -16.26 -18.34
CA GLY A 530 3.67 -15.88 -17.45
C GLY A 530 5.01 -16.51 -17.81
N ALA A 531 5.02 -17.76 -18.31
CA ALA A 531 6.26 -18.40 -18.78
C ALA A 531 6.79 -17.77 -20.07
N LEU A 532 5.93 -17.32 -20.98
CA LEU A 532 6.31 -16.72 -22.26
C LEU A 532 7.20 -15.49 -22.08
N THR A 533 6.83 -14.57 -21.18
CA THR A 533 7.63 -13.36 -20.94
C THR A 533 9.01 -13.70 -20.37
N VAL A 534 9.08 -14.61 -19.38
CA VAL A 534 10.34 -14.94 -18.69
C VAL A 534 11.28 -15.72 -19.62
N VAL A 535 10.78 -16.75 -20.30
CA VAL A 535 11.57 -17.59 -21.22
C VAL A 535 11.96 -16.79 -22.47
N GLY A 536 11.02 -16.01 -23.03
CA GLY A 536 11.28 -15.12 -24.16
C GLY A 536 12.38 -14.11 -23.82
N GLY A 537 12.29 -13.47 -22.66
CA GLY A 537 13.30 -12.57 -22.12
C GLY A 537 14.67 -13.22 -21.97
N TYR A 538 14.73 -14.40 -21.35
CA TYR A 538 16.00 -15.13 -21.19
C TYR A 538 16.64 -15.47 -22.52
N ARG A 539 15.88 -15.98 -23.49
CA ARG A 539 16.38 -16.34 -24.82
C ARG A 539 16.81 -15.12 -25.62
N ALA A 540 16.08 -14.01 -25.49
CA ALA A 540 16.42 -12.76 -26.15
C ALA A 540 17.73 -12.19 -25.60
N LEU A 541 17.90 -12.11 -24.28
CA LEU A 541 19.01 -11.41 -23.64
C LEU A 541 20.23 -12.31 -23.36
N GLY A 542 20.03 -13.62 -23.25
CA GLY A 542 21.01 -14.57 -22.72
C GLY A 542 21.11 -14.54 -21.18
N ARG A 543 20.15 -13.91 -20.51
CA ARG A 543 20.01 -13.77 -19.06
C ARG A 543 18.62 -13.30 -18.70
N LEU A 544 18.24 -13.33 -17.42
CA LEU A 544 17.00 -12.71 -16.97
C LEU A 544 17.04 -11.18 -17.11
N TYR A 545 15.92 -10.60 -17.52
CA TYR A 545 15.68 -9.17 -17.30
C TYR A 545 15.41 -8.91 -15.81
N ARG A 546 15.71 -7.70 -15.34
CA ARG A 546 15.24 -7.17 -14.04
C ARG A 546 13.75 -6.87 -14.13
N GLY A 547 13.38 -6.11 -15.16
CA GLY A 547 12.01 -5.79 -15.53
C GLY A 547 11.94 -4.93 -16.79
N ILE A 548 10.73 -4.63 -17.24
CA ILE A 548 10.43 -3.74 -18.37
C ILE A 548 9.51 -2.63 -17.87
N ILE A 549 9.88 -1.36 -18.08
CA ILE A 549 9.14 -0.20 -17.53
C ILE A 549 9.20 0.97 -18.52
N CYS A 550 8.18 1.83 -18.51
CA CYS A 550 8.19 3.08 -19.28
C CYS A 550 9.40 3.97 -18.92
N ASN A 551 9.78 4.86 -19.82
CA ASN A 551 11.06 5.56 -19.70
C ASN A 551 10.97 6.97 -19.10
N ASP A 552 9.77 7.53 -18.95
CA ASP A 552 9.57 8.82 -18.28
C ASP A 552 8.47 8.78 -17.20
N LEU A 553 8.53 9.74 -16.28
CA LEU A 553 7.63 9.80 -15.13
C LEU A 553 6.18 10.13 -15.52
N ARG A 554 5.96 10.84 -16.64
CA ARG A 554 4.60 11.16 -17.11
C ARG A 554 3.90 9.89 -17.57
N GLN A 555 4.58 9.03 -18.31
CA GLN A 555 4.04 7.71 -18.68
C GLN A 555 3.79 6.86 -17.44
N TYR A 556 4.70 6.86 -16.46
CA TYR A 556 4.59 6.01 -15.26
C TYR A 556 3.32 6.26 -14.45
N VAL A 557 2.90 7.52 -14.34
CA VAL A 557 1.66 7.88 -13.62
C VAL A 557 0.40 7.85 -14.48
N MET A 558 0.47 7.30 -15.70
CA MET A 558 -0.69 7.22 -16.58
C MET A 558 -1.78 6.36 -15.94
N LEU A 559 -3.02 6.87 -15.98
CA LEU A 559 -4.21 6.13 -15.59
C LEU A 559 -5.11 5.99 -16.83
N GLY A 560 -5.68 4.80 -17.04
CA GLY A 560 -6.59 4.53 -18.14
C GLY A 560 -6.23 3.27 -18.90
N ASP A 561 -6.49 3.27 -20.21
CA ASP A 561 -6.20 2.16 -21.11
C ASP A 561 -4.69 1.96 -21.28
N ALA A 562 -4.19 0.77 -20.93
CA ALA A 562 -2.77 0.41 -21.08
C ALA A 562 -2.28 0.52 -22.53
N GLY A 563 -3.17 0.34 -23.52
CA GLY A 563 -2.86 0.51 -24.94
C GLY A 563 -2.50 1.94 -25.34
N ALA A 564 -2.71 2.92 -24.45
CA ALA A 564 -2.36 4.32 -24.69
C ALA A 564 -0.98 4.73 -24.11
N MET A 565 -0.27 3.83 -23.42
CA MET A 565 1.03 4.15 -22.81
C MET A 565 2.11 4.35 -23.87
N THR A 566 2.06 3.57 -24.95
CA THR A 566 2.95 3.64 -26.11
C THR A 566 2.14 3.68 -27.41
N ASP A 567 2.77 4.09 -28.51
CA ASP A 567 2.15 4.14 -29.83
C ASP A 567 2.18 2.78 -30.57
N ASN A 568 2.75 1.75 -29.96
CA ASN A 568 2.94 0.40 -30.49
C ASN A 568 3.85 0.34 -31.73
N ASN A 569 4.62 1.40 -32.04
CA ASN A 569 5.59 1.45 -33.13
C ASN A 569 7.02 1.38 -32.59
N PRO A 570 7.73 0.25 -32.77
CA PRO A 570 9.03 0.07 -32.13
C PRO A 570 10.11 1.02 -32.64
N GLY A 571 11.07 1.31 -31.77
CA GLY A 571 12.29 2.05 -32.08
C GLY A 571 12.17 3.56 -31.85
N ASN A 572 11.21 4.00 -31.04
CA ASN A 572 10.96 5.42 -30.82
C ASN A 572 11.20 5.85 -29.35
N ARG A 573 10.76 7.06 -28.98
CA ARG A 573 10.98 7.68 -27.66
C ARG A 573 10.02 7.15 -26.60
N ASP A 574 8.84 6.66 -26.92
CA ASP A 574 7.87 6.18 -25.90
C ASP A 574 8.04 4.70 -25.54
N ASP A 575 8.80 3.94 -26.35
CA ASP A 575 9.21 2.56 -26.08
C ASP A 575 9.67 2.38 -24.62
N ARG A 576 9.15 1.34 -23.98
CA ARG A 576 9.60 0.94 -22.65
C ARG A 576 11.01 0.38 -22.68
N TRP A 577 11.66 0.42 -21.53
CA TRP A 577 13.02 -0.05 -21.35
C TRP A 577 13.10 -1.35 -20.59
N VAL A 578 13.89 -2.28 -21.11
CA VAL A 578 14.30 -3.49 -20.39
C VAL A 578 15.57 -3.22 -19.60
N PHE A 579 15.52 -3.53 -18.31
CA PHE A 579 16.65 -3.43 -17.39
C PHE A 579 17.22 -4.82 -17.12
N THR A 580 18.49 -4.88 -16.73
CA THR A 580 19.17 -6.11 -16.31
C THR A 580 19.95 -5.88 -15.03
N GLU A 581 20.22 -6.96 -14.31
CA GLU A 581 20.98 -6.94 -13.06
C GLU A 581 21.71 -8.26 -12.86
N GLU A 582 22.67 -8.29 -11.93
CA GLU A 582 23.20 -9.53 -11.35
C GLU A 582 22.54 -9.77 -9.98
N ASN A 583 21.63 -10.74 -9.90
CA ASN A 583 20.94 -11.04 -8.66
C ASN A 583 20.77 -12.56 -8.45
N PRO A 584 21.70 -13.21 -7.74
CA PRO A 584 21.68 -14.65 -7.55
C PRO A 584 20.43 -15.18 -6.83
N VAL A 585 19.82 -14.38 -5.95
CA VAL A 585 18.59 -14.80 -5.26
C VAL A 585 17.47 -14.92 -6.29
N ARG A 586 17.29 -13.88 -7.11
CA ARG A 586 16.23 -13.82 -8.12
C ARG A 586 16.43 -14.85 -9.22
N GLU A 587 17.65 -15.00 -9.71
CA GLU A 587 18.01 -16.03 -10.70
C GLU A 587 17.63 -17.44 -10.23
N LEU A 588 17.94 -17.78 -8.98
CA LEU A 588 17.65 -19.11 -8.42
C LEU A 588 16.17 -19.30 -8.06
N THR A 589 15.46 -18.27 -7.57
CA THR A 589 14.01 -18.38 -7.39
C THR A 589 13.31 -18.56 -8.72
N THR A 590 13.70 -17.83 -9.77
CA THR A 590 13.15 -17.99 -11.12
C THR A 590 13.45 -19.38 -11.68
N ALA A 591 14.63 -19.96 -11.40
CA ALA A 591 14.94 -21.33 -11.79
C ALA A 591 13.96 -22.34 -11.15
N ALA A 592 13.66 -22.20 -9.86
CA ALA A 592 12.69 -23.05 -9.17
C ALA A 592 11.29 -22.94 -9.81
N GLN A 593 10.87 -21.69 -10.07
CA GLN A 593 9.55 -21.36 -10.60
C GLN A 593 9.37 -21.89 -12.04
N LEU A 594 10.37 -21.74 -12.91
CA LEU A 594 10.34 -22.27 -14.27
C LEU A 594 10.42 -23.80 -14.33
N ALA A 595 11.14 -24.44 -13.42
CA ALA A 595 11.15 -25.90 -13.32
C ALA A 595 9.75 -26.44 -13.02
N ALA A 596 8.98 -25.73 -12.20
CA ALA A 596 7.59 -26.06 -11.90
C ALA A 596 6.61 -25.74 -13.03
N ALA A 597 6.75 -24.57 -13.67
CA ALA A 597 5.98 -24.23 -14.87
C ALA A 597 6.18 -25.28 -15.97
N SER A 598 7.42 -25.71 -16.19
CA SER A 598 7.75 -26.70 -17.22
C SER A 598 6.93 -28.00 -17.09
N ARG A 599 6.87 -28.59 -15.89
CA ARG A 599 6.20 -29.89 -15.72
C ARG A 599 4.68 -29.82 -15.90
N VAL A 600 4.04 -28.69 -15.59
CA VAL A 600 2.59 -28.50 -15.81
C VAL A 600 2.28 -28.12 -17.25
N LEU A 601 3.20 -27.43 -17.94
CA LEU A 601 3.05 -27.07 -19.36
C LEU A 601 3.26 -28.27 -20.30
N LYS A 602 3.85 -29.36 -19.83
CA LYS A 602 4.01 -30.58 -20.63
C LYS A 602 2.65 -31.14 -21.08
N GLY A 603 2.49 -31.38 -22.37
CA GLY A 603 1.22 -31.78 -23.00
C GLY A 603 0.27 -30.63 -23.32
N PHE A 604 0.53 -29.44 -22.80
CA PHE A 604 -0.20 -28.21 -23.12
C PHE A 604 0.57 -27.36 -24.14
N ASN A 605 1.81 -26.99 -23.80
CA ASN A 605 2.79 -26.37 -24.69
C ASN A 605 4.16 -27.01 -24.47
N ASP A 606 4.42 -28.10 -25.20
CA ASP A 606 5.66 -28.89 -25.06
C ASP A 606 6.92 -28.08 -25.38
N THR A 607 6.84 -27.14 -26.33
CA THR A 607 7.99 -26.30 -26.70
C THR A 607 8.37 -25.39 -25.54
N LEU A 608 7.41 -24.67 -24.98
CA LEU A 608 7.64 -23.77 -23.85
C LEU A 608 8.04 -24.55 -22.60
N SER A 609 7.45 -25.72 -22.37
CA SER A 609 7.82 -26.64 -21.29
C SER A 609 9.31 -27.00 -21.34
N VAL A 610 9.83 -27.41 -22.50
CA VAL A 610 11.25 -27.75 -22.66
C VAL A 610 12.13 -26.52 -22.44
N GLN A 611 11.76 -25.39 -23.04
CA GLN A 611 12.55 -24.17 -22.92
C GLN A 611 12.60 -23.64 -21.47
N ALA A 612 11.48 -23.69 -20.74
CA ALA A 612 11.44 -23.33 -19.32
C ALA A 612 12.36 -24.21 -18.47
N LEU A 613 12.38 -25.51 -18.73
CA LEU A 613 13.28 -26.43 -18.02
C LEU A 613 14.75 -26.17 -18.35
N ASP A 614 15.08 -25.91 -19.60
CA ASP A 614 16.45 -25.63 -20.01
C ASP A 614 16.97 -24.36 -19.34
N VAL A 615 16.17 -23.29 -19.30
CA VAL A 615 16.50 -22.06 -18.58
C VAL A 615 16.66 -22.33 -17.08
N ALA A 616 15.76 -23.11 -16.46
CA ALA A 616 15.86 -23.45 -15.05
C ALA A 616 17.14 -24.23 -14.71
N ARG A 617 17.52 -25.20 -15.54
CA ARG A 617 18.77 -25.95 -15.39
C ARG A 617 19.99 -25.05 -15.53
N GLU A 618 19.99 -24.20 -16.55
CA GLU A 618 21.09 -23.29 -16.83
C GLU A 618 21.28 -22.29 -15.69
N LEU A 619 20.22 -21.62 -15.25
CA LEU A 619 20.25 -20.72 -14.08
C LEU A 619 20.75 -21.44 -12.83
N PHE A 620 20.30 -22.68 -12.59
CA PHE A 620 20.85 -23.47 -11.49
C PHE A 620 22.35 -23.70 -11.68
N ASP A 621 22.84 -24.06 -12.85
CA ASP A 621 24.25 -24.42 -13.04
C ASP A 621 25.18 -23.18 -13.04
N ILE A 622 24.76 -22.03 -13.59
CA ILE A 622 25.61 -20.84 -13.75
C ILE A 622 25.56 -19.86 -12.57
N THR A 623 24.49 -19.87 -11.78
CA THR A 623 24.30 -18.86 -10.73
C THR A 623 25.16 -19.18 -9.51
N ASN A 624 26.01 -18.23 -9.13
CA ASN A 624 26.86 -18.33 -7.95
C ASN A 624 26.05 -18.35 -6.65
N GLU A 625 26.24 -19.39 -5.84
CA GLU A 625 25.67 -19.45 -4.50
C GLU A 625 26.36 -18.44 -3.57
N THR A 626 25.56 -17.64 -2.88
CA THR A 626 25.98 -16.73 -1.81
C THR A 626 25.23 -17.10 -0.55
N GLY A 627 25.66 -16.57 0.61
CA GLY A 627 24.93 -16.79 1.87
C GLY A 627 23.46 -16.38 1.81
N PHE A 628 23.12 -15.36 1.01
CA PHE A 628 21.76 -14.87 0.83
C PHE A 628 20.94 -15.69 -0.19
N SER A 629 21.58 -16.26 -1.21
CA SER A 629 20.90 -17.03 -2.26
C SER A 629 20.75 -18.52 -1.97
N LYS A 630 21.31 -18.99 -0.86
CA LYS A 630 21.29 -20.41 -0.49
C LYS A 630 19.89 -21.00 -0.35
N SER A 631 18.95 -20.29 0.29
CA SER A 631 17.55 -20.75 0.35
C SER A 631 16.90 -20.84 -1.05
N ALA A 632 17.20 -19.91 -1.94
CA ALA A 632 16.71 -19.95 -3.32
C ALA A 632 17.35 -21.11 -4.12
N LYS A 633 18.62 -21.43 -3.88
CA LYS A 633 19.29 -22.59 -4.47
C LYS A 633 18.67 -23.91 -4.03
N VAL A 634 18.35 -24.04 -2.74
CA VAL A 634 17.61 -25.19 -2.20
C VAL A 634 16.23 -25.29 -2.86
N HIS A 635 15.50 -24.18 -2.99
CA HIS A 635 14.21 -24.17 -3.68
C HIS A 635 14.34 -24.63 -5.15
N ALA A 636 15.33 -24.12 -5.88
CA ALA A 636 15.61 -24.54 -7.25
C ALA A 636 15.94 -26.04 -7.35
N ALA A 637 16.78 -26.56 -6.45
CA ALA A 637 17.09 -27.99 -6.41
C ALA A 637 15.85 -28.85 -6.11
N VAL A 638 14.98 -28.40 -5.20
CA VAL A 638 13.70 -29.07 -4.92
C VAL A 638 12.85 -29.17 -6.18
N GLU A 639 12.59 -28.06 -6.85
CA GLU A 639 11.71 -28.04 -8.01
C GLU A 639 12.30 -28.75 -9.22
N LEU A 640 13.61 -28.60 -9.45
CA LEU A 640 14.32 -29.34 -10.49
C LEU A 640 14.33 -30.84 -10.22
N TYR A 641 14.53 -31.29 -8.97
CA TYR A 641 14.43 -32.71 -8.62
C TYR A 641 13.00 -33.26 -8.80
N LEU A 642 11.99 -32.48 -8.42
CA LEU A 642 10.59 -32.84 -8.62
C LEU A 642 10.24 -32.99 -10.11
N THR A 643 10.74 -32.08 -10.95
CA THR A 643 10.49 -32.09 -12.40
C THR A 643 11.30 -33.15 -13.15
N THR A 644 12.57 -33.37 -12.80
CA THR A 644 13.51 -34.18 -13.60
C THR A 644 13.82 -35.55 -13.00
N GLY A 645 13.87 -35.65 -11.67
CA GLY A 645 14.42 -36.81 -10.98
C GLY A 645 15.94 -36.99 -11.09
N GLU A 646 16.68 -36.00 -11.61
CA GLU A 646 18.14 -36.09 -11.74
C GLU A 646 18.86 -36.10 -10.38
N ASP A 647 19.85 -36.98 -10.25
CA ASP A 647 20.57 -37.19 -8.98
C ASP A 647 21.33 -35.96 -8.51
N LYS A 648 21.85 -35.11 -9.40
CA LYS A 648 22.62 -33.90 -9.01
C LYS A 648 21.85 -32.97 -8.06
N TYR A 649 20.54 -32.84 -8.25
CA TYR A 649 19.70 -32.02 -7.37
C TYR A 649 19.41 -32.71 -6.05
N ARG A 650 19.17 -34.03 -6.08
CA ARG A 650 19.02 -34.85 -4.88
C ARG A 650 20.28 -34.80 -4.01
N GLU A 651 21.44 -34.96 -4.62
CA GLU A 651 22.75 -34.90 -3.96
C GLU A 651 23.00 -33.53 -3.32
N TYR A 652 22.67 -32.44 -4.02
CA TYR A 652 22.73 -31.10 -3.45
C TYR A 652 21.85 -30.96 -2.20
N LEU A 653 20.60 -31.44 -2.23
CA LEU A 653 19.71 -31.39 -1.07
C LEU A 653 20.24 -32.20 0.13
N LEU A 654 20.82 -33.38 -0.13
CA LEU A 654 21.46 -34.19 0.90
C LEU A 654 22.69 -33.50 1.50
N GLN A 655 23.52 -32.90 0.66
CA GLN A 655 24.68 -32.13 1.09
C GLN A 655 24.27 -30.95 1.99
N GLU A 656 23.15 -30.31 1.67
CA GLU A 656 22.64 -29.12 2.36
C GLU A 656 21.73 -29.41 3.56
N THR A 657 21.66 -30.66 4.02
CA THR A 657 20.84 -31.07 5.19
C THR A 657 21.06 -30.18 6.42
N GLY A 658 22.31 -29.81 6.71
CA GLY A 658 22.65 -28.95 7.85
C GLY A 658 22.09 -27.54 7.74
N TYR A 659 22.13 -26.95 6.54
CA TYR A 659 21.54 -25.63 6.30
C TYR A 659 20.01 -25.69 6.35
N ILE A 660 19.43 -26.71 5.71
CA ILE A 660 17.98 -26.93 5.62
C ILE A 660 17.36 -27.03 7.02
N THR A 661 17.93 -27.86 7.89
CA THR A 661 17.42 -28.06 9.25
C THR A 661 17.52 -26.80 10.10
N GLN A 662 18.62 -26.04 9.99
CA GLN A 662 18.76 -24.75 10.67
C GLN A 662 17.78 -23.67 10.18
N ASN A 663 17.25 -23.81 8.97
CA ASN A 663 16.37 -22.84 8.32
C ASN A 663 14.99 -23.42 7.98
N ILE A 664 14.56 -24.48 8.66
CA ILE A 664 13.38 -25.26 8.28
C ILE A 664 12.10 -24.42 8.24
N GLY A 665 11.97 -23.42 9.11
CA GLY A 665 10.84 -22.48 9.10
C GLY A 665 10.73 -21.64 7.82
N ARG A 666 11.80 -21.52 7.03
CA ARG A 666 11.81 -20.81 5.74
C ARG A 666 11.69 -21.76 4.54
N VAL A 667 12.33 -22.93 4.59
CA VAL A 667 12.44 -23.84 3.44
C VAL A 667 11.51 -25.05 3.49
N GLY A 668 10.92 -25.36 4.65
CA GLY A 668 10.17 -26.59 4.87
C GLY A 668 8.92 -26.71 4.00
N TRP A 669 8.27 -25.58 3.68
CA TRP A 669 6.99 -25.58 2.97
C TRP A 669 7.10 -26.11 1.52
N PHE A 670 8.17 -25.81 0.79
CA PHE A 670 8.43 -26.39 -0.54
C PHE A 670 9.20 -27.72 -0.44
N LEU A 671 10.03 -27.91 0.59
CA LEU A 671 10.88 -29.10 0.72
C LEU A 671 10.08 -30.39 0.91
N GLY A 672 8.94 -30.36 1.59
CA GLY A 672 8.19 -31.57 1.97
C GLY A 672 7.84 -32.49 0.81
N ARG A 673 7.61 -31.92 -0.40
CA ARG A 673 7.37 -32.71 -1.62
C ARG A 673 8.63 -33.47 -2.08
N ALA A 674 9.78 -32.80 -2.09
CA ALA A 674 11.04 -33.42 -2.47
C ALA A 674 11.49 -34.45 -1.44
N GLU A 675 11.36 -34.17 -0.14
CA GLU A 675 11.65 -35.11 0.96
C GLU A 675 10.93 -36.44 0.73
N LYS A 676 9.60 -36.38 0.50
CA LYS A 676 8.79 -37.57 0.21
C LYS A 676 9.25 -38.32 -1.05
N LYS A 677 9.63 -37.60 -2.11
CA LYS A 677 10.08 -38.21 -3.37
C LYS A 677 11.48 -38.83 -3.24
N MET A 678 12.38 -38.21 -2.48
CA MET A 678 13.74 -38.68 -2.23
C MET A 678 13.77 -39.98 -1.42
N ASN A 679 12.80 -40.16 -0.50
CA ASN A 679 12.63 -41.34 0.34
C ASN A 679 13.94 -41.78 1.03
N ASP A 680 14.71 -40.80 1.53
CA ASP A 680 16.00 -41.02 2.20
C ASP A 680 15.82 -40.97 3.71
N THR A 681 15.99 -42.11 4.38
CA THR A 681 15.69 -42.23 5.83
C THR A 681 16.49 -41.27 6.69
N GLY A 682 17.75 -40.97 6.32
CA GLY A 682 18.60 -40.06 7.08
C GLY A 682 18.14 -38.61 6.94
N PHE A 683 17.88 -38.20 5.69
CA PHE A 683 17.36 -36.87 5.39
C PHE A 683 15.99 -36.62 6.00
N THR A 684 15.04 -37.55 5.79
CA THR A 684 13.68 -37.47 6.33
C THR A 684 13.70 -37.30 7.84
N LYS A 685 14.52 -38.10 8.56
CA LYS A 685 14.63 -37.98 10.01
C LYS A 685 15.13 -36.59 10.42
N ALA A 686 16.22 -36.11 9.81
CA ALA A 686 16.79 -34.81 10.13
C ALA A 686 15.81 -33.65 9.91
N VAL A 687 15.04 -33.69 8.81
CA VAL A 687 14.04 -32.67 8.47
C VAL A 687 12.83 -32.69 9.41
N ARG A 688 12.41 -33.87 9.89
CA ARG A 688 11.26 -34.00 10.80
C ARG A 688 11.59 -33.67 12.26
N ASP A 689 12.85 -33.85 12.64
CA ASP A 689 13.35 -33.52 13.99
C ASP A 689 13.56 -32.00 14.17
N ALA A 690 13.83 -31.27 13.08
CA ALA A 690 13.97 -29.82 13.04
C ALA A 690 12.61 -29.11 12.97
#